data_AF-A0AAJ2EAV0-F1
#
_entry.id   AF-A0AAJ2EAV0-F1
#
_cell.length_a   1.000
_cell.length_b   1.000
_cell.length_c   1.000
_cell.angle_alpha   90.00
_cell.angle_beta   90.00
_cell.angle_gamma   90.00
#
_symmetry.space_group_name_H-M   'P 1'
#
loop_
_entity.id
_entity.type
_entity.pdbx_description
1 polymer ?
#
loop_
_entity_poly.entity_id
_entity_poly.type
_entity_poly.pdbx_seq_one_letter_code
_entity_poly.pdbx_strand_id
1 'polypeptide(L)'
;MNLSRFTTESYPEFERRHEWNAALARLGWRGKIEGGERGLHGTLTSRVSAGGIEFTTIASAAQTLQMSADHADSLMLVLLIDGDATLVADGLRERVSPHDIVYAAPGQSASLVFAGRFRAFIVRAPRSAINARLISPLSLRVALLPGATGIGHIFSGFLRSVVESLETLSAEELRPTELALAEMLVACLAGQERKGSFNGLTPPQSALFARLCRFIETHLADSTLSVASLAKDERVSPRYVQKLFELAGQSFSTYVRSRRLERCRAELADPLSEKVSISDICFRWGFNDPAHFSRVFRERYGASPRTFRHEANLELARHLVHSLSRGLPVNAASLIAQARSEETGDTLVAVRDESDAVQARPARTGGRPRHHLLRATANTVHWGYFSHDLKPVLEVASGDTVTVETLTQHASDDWDRMIAGDPGAESVFHWTAERKNVDRRGAGPMNASIYGRGAGEGFGVHICTGPIAVTGAEPGDVLEVRIVDIHPRRCRNPKFHGRAFGSNVAAWWGFHYRELLTEPKPREVVTIYEIHTDEARDDSAYARAVYNYRWTPQRDPFGVLHPIIDYPGVPVDHASVVENHDVLKNVTIPVRPHFGVIGVAPQQNGLIDSIPPSAFGGNLDNWRVGPGASVFLPVGVAGALLSIGDPHASQGDSELCGTAIECSLTGDFELILHKKHTLASQSFADLTYPLVETADEWVLHGFSHPDYLAEFGTSAQSEVYQKSTLDQAMRDAFIKTRRFLMSTKGLTEDEAISLMSVAVDFGVTQVVDGNWGVHAIIRKALFTD
;
A
#
# COMPACT_ATOMS: atom_id res chain seq x y z
N MET A 1 -2.16 22.73 -2.16
CA MET A 1 -0.80 22.12 -2.20
C MET A 1 -0.98 20.65 -2.44
N ASN A 2 -0.40 20.13 -3.52
CA ASN A 2 -0.88 18.88 -4.10
C ASN A 2 -0.02 17.71 -3.65
N LEU A 3 -0.62 16.86 -2.82
CA LEU A 3 -0.21 15.48 -2.68
C LEU A 3 -0.27 14.84 -4.08
N SER A 4 0.87 14.53 -4.66
CA SER A 4 0.95 13.81 -5.91
C SER A 4 0.93 12.32 -5.62
N ARG A 5 0.02 11.59 -6.28
CA ARG A 5 -0.05 10.13 -6.20
C ARG A 5 0.13 9.54 -7.58
N PHE A 6 0.89 8.46 -7.66
CA PHE A 6 1.02 7.64 -8.85
C PHE A 6 0.92 6.18 -8.43
N THR A 7 0.20 5.39 -9.23
CA THR A 7 0.18 3.93 -9.12
C THR A 7 0.26 3.33 -10.52
N THR A 8 1.06 2.29 -10.69
CA THR A 8 1.11 1.52 -11.94
C THR A 8 -0.23 0.86 -12.24
N GLU A 9 -1.09 0.63 -11.24
CA GLU A 9 -2.44 0.08 -11.43
C GLU A 9 -3.34 1.00 -12.28
N SER A 10 -2.97 2.27 -12.46
CA SER A 10 -3.68 3.19 -13.36
C SER A 10 -3.59 2.82 -14.84
N TYR A 11 -2.61 1.99 -15.21
CA TYR A 11 -2.25 1.73 -16.60
C TYR A 11 -2.32 0.24 -16.92
N PRO A 12 -2.64 -0.12 -18.18
CA PRO A 12 -2.58 -1.50 -18.62
C PRO A 12 -1.14 -2.02 -18.55
N GLU A 13 -0.97 -3.31 -18.31
CA GLU A 13 0.32 -3.96 -18.05
C GLU A 13 1.45 -3.56 -19.01
N PHE A 14 1.16 -3.43 -20.32
CA PHE A 14 2.15 -3.09 -21.35
C PHE A 14 2.68 -1.64 -21.24
N GLU A 15 1.95 -0.73 -20.58
CA GLU A 15 2.36 0.67 -20.38
C GLU A 15 3.04 0.89 -19.02
N ARG A 16 2.80 0.01 -18.03
CA ARG A 16 3.20 0.23 -16.63
C ARG A 16 4.68 0.56 -16.47
N ARG A 17 5.57 -0.15 -17.18
CA ARG A 17 7.02 0.10 -17.10
C ARG A 17 7.37 1.50 -17.62
N HIS A 18 6.78 1.91 -18.74
CA HIS A 18 7.03 3.22 -19.33
C HIS A 18 6.60 4.32 -18.36
N GLU A 19 5.36 4.23 -17.88
CA GLU A 19 4.77 5.23 -16.97
C GLU A 19 5.45 5.26 -15.60
N TRP A 20 5.86 4.09 -15.08
CA TRP A 20 6.66 4.01 -13.86
C TRP A 20 7.99 4.76 -14.00
N ASN A 21 8.72 4.51 -15.08
CA ASN A 21 9.99 5.19 -15.34
C ASN A 21 9.79 6.69 -15.58
N ALA A 22 8.71 7.10 -16.25
CA ALA A 22 8.35 8.50 -16.41
C ALA A 22 8.03 9.17 -15.06
N ALA A 23 7.30 8.48 -14.18
CA ALA A 23 7.02 8.95 -12.82
C ALA A 23 8.29 9.10 -11.97
N LEU A 24 9.20 8.13 -12.03
CA LEU A 24 10.51 8.21 -11.40
C LEU A 24 11.36 9.37 -11.95
N ALA A 25 11.36 9.56 -13.27
CA ALA A 25 12.12 10.63 -13.92
C ALA A 25 11.65 12.03 -13.48
N ARG A 26 10.33 12.24 -13.30
CA ARG A 26 9.77 13.49 -12.74
C ARG A 26 10.29 13.81 -11.34
N LEU A 27 10.66 12.79 -10.57
CA LEU A 27 11.22 12.90 -9.23
C LEU A 27 12.76 12.91 -9.22
N GLY A 28 13.40 12.88 -10.40
CA GLY A 28 14.86 12.92 -10.53
C GLY A 28 15.56 11.56 -10.49
N TRP A 29 14.83 10.47 -10.77
CA TRP A 29 15.33 9.11 -10.66
C TRP A 29 15.31 8.39 -12.00
N ARG A 30 16.30 7.52 -12.21
CA ARG A 30 16.27 6.55 -13.31
C ARG A 30 16.11 5.15 -12.71
N GLY A 31 14.97 4.54 -12.98
CA GLY A 31 14.70 3.16 -12.59
C GLY A 31 15.20 2.19 -13.65
N LYS A 32 15.82 1.10 -13.21
CA LYS A 32 16.04 -0.10 -14.01
C LYS A 32 15.40 -1.27 -13.28
N ILE A 33 14.24 -1.71 -13.77
CA ILE A 33 13.51 -2.84 -13.19
C ILE A 33 14.32 -4.11 -13.44
N GLU A 34 14.50 -4.92 -12.39
CA GLU A 34 15.15 -6.22 -12.49
C GLU A 34 14.07 -7.26 -12.84
N GLY A 35 14.14 -7.87 -14.03
CA GLY A 35 13.17 -8.87 -14.50
C GLY A 35 12.22 -8.40 -15.62
N GLY A 36 11.15 -9.18 -15.83
CA GLY A 36 10.16 -8.96 -16.90
C GLY A 36 9.22 -7.76 -16.64
N GLU A 37 8.44 -7.39 -17.66
CA GLU A 37 7.47 -6.27 -17.59
C GLU A 37 6.21 -6.59 -16.80
N ARG A 38 5.84 -7.88 -16.74
CA ARG A 38 4.58 -8.35 -16.16
C ARG A 38 4.61 -8.41 -14.64
N GLY A 39 3.52 -7.97 -14.00
CA GLY A 39 3.39 -7.94 -12.54
C GLY A 39 4.11 -6.77 -11.84
N LEU A 40 4.55 -5.75 -12.59
CA LEU A 40 5.05 -4.52 -11.97
C LEU A 40 3.93 -3.82 -11.20
N HIS A 41 4.09 -3.78 -9.88
CA HIS A 41 3.32 -2.94 -8.99
C HIS A 41 4.25 -1.87 -8.41
N GLY A 42 3.89 -0.60 -8.56
CA GLY A 42 4.66 0.53 -8.06
C GLY A 42 3.75 1.67 -7.63
N THR A 43 3.96 2.19 -6.43
CA THR A 43 3.27 3.37 -5.89
C THR A 43 4.27 4.46 -5.53
N LEU A 44 3.87 5.70 -5.80
CA LEU A 44 4.59 6.91 -5.39
C LEU A 44 3.60 7.88 -4.77
N THR A 45 3.93 8.34 -3.57
CA THR A 45 3.22 9.45 -2.92
C THR A 45 4.23 10.53 -2.61
N SER A 46 4.07 11.70 -3.19
CA SER A 46 5.02 12.81 -3.05
C SER A 46 4.34 14.08 -2.59
N ARG A 47 5.05 14.84 -1.77
CA ARG A 47 4.59 16.12 -1.24
C ARG A 47 5.76 17.09 -1.12
N VAL A 48 5.56 18.30 -1.63
CA VAL A 48 6.54 19.39 -1.53
C VAL A 48 6.11 20.35 -0.43
N SER A 49 7.05 20.68 0.45
CA SER A 49 6.86 21.59 1.56
C SER A 49 7.06 23.05 1.13
N ALA A 50 6.72 24.02 2.00
CA ALA A 50 6.90 25.44 1.70
C ALA A 50 8.38 25.83 1.54
N GLY A 51 9.29 25.17 2.26
CA GLY A 51 10.74 25.32 2.10
C GLY A 51 11.33 24.64 0.86
N GLY A 52 10.49 24.02 0.01
CA GLY A 52 10.90 23.31 -1.20
C GLY A 52 11.50 21.92 -0.94
N ILE A 53 11.33 21.37 0.27
CA ILE A 53 11.73 19.99 0.57
C ILE A 53 10.66 19.05 0.00
N GLU A 54 11.07 18.12 -0.84
CA GLU A 54 10.19 17.07 -1.35
C GLU A 54 10.31 15.82 -0.47
N PHE A 55 9.17 15.33 -0.01
CA PHE A 55 9.00 14.10 0.73
C PHE A 55 8.28 13.09 -0.17
N THR A 56 8.92 11.97 -0.46
CA THR A 56 8.40 10.97 -1.40
C THR A 56 8.47 9.58 -0.77
N THR A 57 7.32 8.92 -0.65
CA THR A 57 7.24 7.49 -0.33
C THR A 57 7.15 6.71 -1.64
N ILE A 58 7.97 5.66 -1.76
CA ILE A 58 7.99 4.74 -2.89
C ILE A 58 7.84 3.31 -2.40
N ALA A 59 6.99 2.52 -3.04
CA ALA A 59 6.94 1.07 -2.88
C ALA A 59 6.90 0.41 -4.26
N SER A 60 7.70 -0.63 -4.48
CA SER A 60 7.73 -1.32 -5.77
C SER A 60 8.42 -2.70 -5.70
N ALA A 61 8.47 -3.39 -6.84
CA ALA A 61 9.23 -4.62 -7.04
C ALA A 61 10.75 -4.37 -7.12
N ALA A 62 11.52 -5.45 -7.22
CA ALA A 62 12.97 -5.42 -7.35
C ALA A 62 13.42 -4.53 -8.52
N GLN A 63 14.29 -3.56 -8.24
CA GLN A 63 14.83 -2.65 -9.24
C GLN A 63 16.09 -1.96 -8.73
N THR A 64 16.83 -1.37 -9.66
CA THR A 64 17.90 -0.43 -9.35
C THR A 64 17.39 0.99 -9.54
N LEU A 65 17.50 1.83 -8.51
CA LEU A 65 17.24 3.27 -8.61
C LEU A 65 18.56 4.02 -8.67
N GLN A 66 18.79 4.70 -9.79
CA GLN A 66 19.94 5.58 -9.96
C GLN A 66 19.53 7.04 -9.75
N MET A 67 20.33 7.75 -8.97
CA MET A 67 20.18 9.18 -8.77
C MET A 67 20.57 9.95 -10.03
N SER A 68 19.71 10.84 -10.54
CA SER A 68 20.06 11.70 -11.68
C SER A 68 20.98 12.87 -11.27
N ALA A 69 21.95 13.20 -12.13
CA ALA A 69 22.85 14.34 -11.95
C ALA A 69 22.15 15.70 -12.18
N ASP A 70 20.97 15.72 -12.80
CA ASP A 70 20.25 16.94 -13.19
C ASP A 70 19.78 17.79 -11.99
N HIS A 71 19.80 17.23 -10.78
CA HIS A 71 19.45 17.92 -9.52
C HIS A 71 20.68 18.25 -8.66
N ALA A 72 21.77 18.68 -9.30
CA ALA A 72 23.08 18.96 -8.69
C ALA A 72 23.11 20.05 -7.58
N ASP A 73 21.97 20.58 -7.10
CA ASP A 73 21.89 21.53 -5.98
C ASP A 73 20.97 21.05 -4.82
N SER A 74 20.70 19.75 -4.70
CA SER A 74 19.90 19.18 -3.59
C SER A 74 20.63 18.06 -2.85
N LEU A 75 20.47 18.03 -1.53
CA LEU A 75 20.82 16.86 -0.73
C LEU A 75 19.69 15.85 -0.82
N MET A 76 20.06 14.59 -0.88
CA MET A 76 19.11 13.49 -0.86
C MET A 76 19.32 12.64 0.38
N LEU A 77 18.23 12.28 1.03
CA LEU A 77 18.17 11.26 2.07
C LEU A 77 17.26 10.13 1.59
N VAL A 78 17.68 8.89 1.79
CA VAL A 78 16.84 7.72 1.54
C VAL A 78 16.84 6.86 2.79
N LEU A 79 15.68 6.77 3.42
CA LEU A 79 15.40 5.83 4.50
C LEU A 79 14.80 4.56 3.88
N LEU A 80 15.45 3.43 4.11
CA LEU A 80 14.84 2.14 3.81
C LEU A 80 13.80 1.81 4.89
N ILE A 81 12.53 1.74 4.48
CA ILE A 81 11.42 1.37 5.38
C ILE A 81 11.33 -0.15 5.46
N ASP A 82 11.33 -0.81 4.31
CA ASP A 82 11.22 -2.26 4.21
C ASP A 82 11.93 -2.82 2.97
N GLY A 83 12.31 -4.09 3.05
CA GLY A 83 13.12 -4.80 2.06
C GLY A 83 14.62 -4.70 2.31
N ASP A 84 15.41 -5.18 1.34
CA ASP A 84 16.87 -5.12 1.36
C ASP A 84 17.37 -4.24 0.21
N ALA A 85 18.29 -3.34 0.51
CA ALA A 85 18.95 -2.52 -0.51
C ALA A 85 20.48 -2.61 -0.39
N THR A 86 21.15 -2.48 -1.53
CA THR A 86 22.61 -2.29 -1.59
C THR A 86 22.90 -0.92 -2.17
N LEU A 87 23.65 -0.11 -1.43
CA LEU A 87 24.17 1.16 -1.89
C LEU A 87 25.42 0.91 -2.73
N VAL A 88 25.43 1.43 -3.95
CA VAL A 88 26.58 1.38 -4.87
C VAL A 88 26.95 2.80 -5.29
N ALA A 89 28.16 3.22 -4.95
CA ALA A 89 28.75 4.50 -5.35
C ALA A 89 30.26 4.31 -5.62
N ASP A 90 30.96 5.36 -6.05
CA ASP A 90 32.39 5.29 -6.40
C ASP A 90 33.23 4.74 -5.23
N GLY A 91 33.78 3.53 -5.41
CA GLY A 91 34.55 2.81 -4.38
C GLY A 91 33.75 2.32 -3.16
N LEU A 92 32.42 2.42 -3.16
CA LEU A 92 31.55 2.06 -2.04
C LEU A 92 30.48 1.03 -2.46
N ARG A 93 30.42 -0.09 -1.74
CA ARG A 93 29.35 -1.08 -1.85
C ARG A 93 28.94 -1.56 -0.47
N GLU A 94 27.82 -1.09 0.03
CA GLU A 94 27.35 -1.34 1.40
C GLU A 94 25.93 -1.87 1.42
N ARG A 95 25.65 -2.81 2.33
CA ARG A 95 24.27 -3.25 2.59
C ARG A 95 23.56 -2.18 3.40
N VAL A 96 22.34 -1.85 2.99
CA VAL A 96 21.44 -0.92 3.68
C VAL A 96 20.39 -1.76 4.39
N SER A 97 20.36 -1.70 5.72
CA SER A 97 19.34 -2.39 6.51
C SER A 97 18.09 -1.52 6.64
N PRO A 98 16.92 -2.10 6.95
CA PRO A 98 15.78 -1.33 7.41
C PRO A 98 16.22 -0.39 8.54
N HIS A 99 15.73 0.86 8.52
CA HIS A 99 16.11 1.98 9.40
C HIS A 99 17.37 2.76 9.02
N ASP A 100 18.30 2.20 8.23
CA ASP A 100 19.47 2.96 7.81
C ASP A 100 19.08 4.11 6.88
N ILE A 101 19.83 5.21 6.98
CA ILE A 101 19.60 6.40 6.18
C ILE A 101 20.80 6.57 5.25
N VAL A 102 20.57 6.42 3.96
CA VAL A 102 21.53 6.80 2.93
C VAL A 102 21.43 8.30 2.73
N TYR A 103 22.58 8.98 2.63
CA TYR A 103 22.60 10.36 2.20
C TYR A 103 23.59 10.55 1.05
N ALA A 104 23.23 11.43 0.12
CA ALA A 104 24.04 11.70 -1.05
C ALA A 104 24.04 13.20 -1.35
N ALA A 105 25.25 13.72 -1.56
CA ALA A 105 25.50 15.13 -1.82
C ALA A 105 25.15 15.52 -3.25
N PRO A 106 24.89 16.82 -3.49
CA PRO A 106 24.65 17.30 -4.84
C PRO A 106 25.82 16.99 -5.79
N GLY A 107 25.51 16.47 -6.99
CA GLY A 107 26.49 16.15 -8.03
C GLY A 107 27.19 14.80 -7.90
N GLN A 108 26.86 13.98 -6.88
CA GLN A 108 27.38 12.62 -6.75
C GLN A 108 26.41 11.59 -7.34
N SER A 109 26.96 10.59 -8.02
CA SER A 109 26.18 9.47 -8.54
C SER A 109 26.19 8.31 -7.56
N ALA A 110 25.00 7.84 -7.19
CA ALA A 110 24.79 6.61 -6.44
C ALA A 110 23.63 5.82 -7.01
N SER A 111 23.66 4.51 -6.79
CA SER A 111 22.58 3.59 -7.10
C SER A 111 22.16 2.84 -5.84
N LEU A 112 20.86 2.66 -5.68
CA LEU A 112 20.27 1.75 -4.70
C LEU A 112 19.73 0.55 -5.45
N VAL A 113 20.31 -0.62 -5.18
CA VAL A 113 19.92 -1.89 -5.79
C VAL A 113 19.01 -2.62 -4.81
N PHE A 114 17.74 -2.77 -5.16
CA PHE A 114 16.75 -3.51 -4.39
C PHE A 114 16.58 -4.90 -5.00
N ALA A 115 17.00 -5.94 -4.27
CA ALA A 115 16.97 -7.32 -4.76
C ALA A 115 15.58 -7.96 -4.72
N GLY A 116 14.65 -7.35 -4.00
CA GLY A 116 13.27 -7.80 -3.85
C GLY A 116 12.31 -6.60 -3.82
N ARG A 117 11.06 -6.87 -3.45
CA ARG A 117 10.10 -5.78 -3.17
C ARG A 117 10.65 -4.91 -2.04
N PHE A 118 10.42 -3.60 -2.13
CA PHE A 118 10.93 -2.66 -1.15
C PHE A 118 9.95 -1.50 -0.94
N ARG A 119 10.14 -0.84 0.20
CA ARG A 119 9.54 0.46 0.48
C ARG A 119 10.61 1.40 1.00
N ALA A 120 10.68 2.60 0.43
CA ALA A 120 11.64 3.61 0.83
C ALA A 120 10.97 4.98 1.00
N PHE A 121 11.55 5.78 1.88
CA PHE A 121 11.21 7.18 2.01
C PHE A 121 12.38 8.04 1.57
N ILE A 122 12.08 8.95 0.67
CA ILE A 122 13.04 9.79 0.00
C ILE A 122 12.76 11.22 0.41
N VAL A 123 13.77 11.90 0.92
CA VAL A 123 13.74 13.33 1.18
C VAL A 123 14.72 14.01 0.24
N ARG A 124 14.21 14.86 -0.66
CA ARG A 124 15.04 15.75 -1.48
C ARG A 124 14.94 17.15 -0.90
N ALA A 125 16.03 17.61 -0.30
CA ALA A 125 16.09 18.91 0.34
C ALA A 125 17.03 19.85 -0.45
N PRO A 126 16.54 20.99 -0.95
CA PRO A 126 17.35 21.93 -1.70
C PRO A 126 18.45 22.50 -0.80
N ARG A 127 19.62 22.78 -1.38
CA ARG A 127 20.76 23.28 -0.61
C ARG A 127 20.41 24.50 0.24
N SER A 128 19.57 25.42 -0.23
CA SER A 128 19.12 26.58 0.56
C SER A 128 18.35 26.23 1.84
N ALA A 129 17.57 25.14 1.84
CA ALA A 129 16.80 24.71 3.01
C ALA A 129 17.71 24.14 4.12
N ILE A 130 18.85 23.56 3.74
CA ILE A 130 19.79 22.89 4.66
C ILE A 130 20.97 23.80 5.01
N ASN A 131 21.55 24.49 4.02
CA ASN A 131 22.72 25.34 4.20
C ASN A 131 22.48 26.47 5.18
N ALA A 132 21.27 27.04 5.23
CA ALA A 132 20.90 28.02 6.23
C ALA A 132 21.14 27.56 7.68
N ARG A 133 21.30 26.26 7.92
CA ARG A 133 21.57 25.67 9.25
C ARG A 133 22.90 24.93 9.34
N LEU A 134 23.53 24.62 8.20
CA LEU A 134 24.90 24.11 8.14
C LEU A 134 25.90 25.25 8.33
N ILE A 135 26.59 25.21 9.46
CA ILE A 135 27.58 26.21 9.86
C ILE A 135 28.93 25.99 9.17
N SER A 136 29.24 24.78 8.70
CA SER A 136 30.50 24.42 8.03
C SER A 136 30.22 23.86 6.62
N PRO A 137 31.06 24.11 5.61
CA PRO A 137 30.93 23.48 4.30
C PRO A 137 31.28 22.00 4.41
N LEU A 138 30.28 21.14 4.61
CA LEU A 138 30.48 19.70 4.64
C LEU A 138 30.93 19.20 3.27
N SER A 139 32.07 18.50 3.22
CA SER A 139 32.44 17.66 2.08
C SER A 139 31.64 16.37 2.15
N LEU A 140 30.34 16.44 1.87
CA LEU A 140 29.46 15.29 1.91
C LEU A 140 29.82 14.36 0.75
N ARG A 141 30.22 13.15 1.09
CA ARG A 141 30.26 12.02 0.16
C ARG A 141 29.03 11.16 0.38
N VAL A 142 28.65 10.37 -0.62
CA VAL A 142 27.65 9.31 -0.47
C VAL A 142 28.07 8.41 0.68
N ALA A 143 27.19 8.24 1.65
CA ALA A 143 27.46 7.41 2.83
C ALA A 143 26.17 6.92 3.50
N LEU A 144 26.36 5.95 4.38
CA LEU A 144 25.32 5.32 5.20
C LEU A 144 25.37 5.89 6.62
N LEU A 145 24.23 6.32 7.15
CA LEU A 145 24.04 6.61 8.56
C LEU A 145 23.33 5.42 9.21
N PRO A 146 23.98 4.71 10.16
CA PRO A 146 23.35 3.62 10.88
C PRO A 146 22.10 4.07 11.64
N GLY A 147 20.96 3.46 11.34
CA GLY A 147 19.66 3.79 11.94
C GLY A 147 19.34 3.03 13.24
N ALA A 148 20.19 2.08 13.63
CA ALA A 148 19.93 1.22 14.77
C ALA A 148 20.43 1.77 16.12
N THR A 149 21.29 2.81 16.13
CA THR A 149 21.92 3.30 17.37
C THR A 149 22.08 4.83 17.41
N GLY A 150 22.21 5.36 18.62
CA GLY A 150 22.55 6.77 18.87
C GLY A 150 21.57 7.76 18.26
N ILE A 151 22.08 8.90 17.78
CA ILE A 151 21.27 9.97 17.16
C ILE A 151 20.64 9.52 15.82
N GLY A 152 21.29 8.59 15.11
CA GLY A 152 20.75 8.01 13.87
C GLY A 152 19.46 7.24 14.09
N HIS A 153 19.32 6.55 15.22
CA HIS A 153 18.07 5.89 15.61
C HIS A 153 16.91 6.88 15.82
N ILE A 154 17.17 7.97 16.52
CA ILE A 154 16.18 9.02 16.74
C ILE A 154 15.79 9.66 15.40
N PHE A 155 16.76 9.94 14.53
CA PHE A 155 16.49 10.52 13.21
C PHE A 155 15.70 9.60 12.29
N SER A 156 16.05 8.31 12.27
CA SER A 156 15.31 7.30 11.55
C SER A 156 13.87 7.17 12.07
N GLY A 157 13.67 7.19 13.39
CA GLY A 157 12.34 7.22 14.01
C GLY A 157 11.50 8.44 13.64
N PHE A 158 12.12 9.62 13.65
CA PHE A 158 11.47 10.86 13.20
C PHE A 158 11.04 10.77 11.73
N LEU A 159 11.93 10.35 10.82
CA LEU A 159 11.60 10.21 9.40
C LEU A 159 10.44 9.23 9.16
N ARG A 160 10.38 8.11 9.90
CA ARG A 160 9.24 7.17 9.84
C ARG A 160 7.93 7.84 10.27
N SER A 161 7.95 8.60 11.37
CA SER A 161 6.77 9.32 11.84
C SER A 161 6.26 10.35 10.81
N VAL A 162 7.18 11.00 10.08
CA VAL A 162 6.82 11.88 8.95
C VAL A 162 6.15 11.10 7.82
N VAL A 163 6.68 9.92 7.46
CA VAL A 163 6.07 9.05 6.43
C VAL A 163 4.64 8.68 6.79
N GLU A 164 4.43 8.24 8.03
CA GLU A 164 3.12 7.80 8.54
C GLU A 164 2.09 8.93 8.51
N SER A 165 2.54 10.17 8.69
CA SER A 165 1.68 11.35 8.74
C SER A 165 1.62 12.14 7.41
N LEU A 166 2.35 11.71 6.36
CA LEU A 166 2.58 12.52 5.17
C LEU A 166 1.30 12.92 4.44
N GLU A 167 0.29 12.03 4.44
CA GLU A 167 -0.99 12.27 3.79
C GLU A 167 -1.91 13.20 4.60
N THR A 168 -1.78 13.21 5.92
CA THR A 168 -2.69 13.92 6.83
C THR A 168 -2.16 15.29 7.26
N LEU A 169 -0.84 15.49 7.26
CA LEU A 169 -0.23 16.76 7.67
C LEU A 169 -0.72 17.92 6.80
N SER A 170 -0.96 19.08 7.39
CA SER A 170 -1.19 20.33 6.65
C SER A 170 0.13 20.97 6.19
N ALA A 171 0.04 22.00 5.35
CA ALA A 171 1.22 22.76 4.92
C ALA A 171 1.92 23.49 6.09
N GLU A 172 1.14 23.95 7.07
CA GLU A 172 1.64 24.67 8.24
C GLU A 172 2.37 23.73 9.21
N GLU A 173 1.83 22.52 9.40
CA GLU A 173 2.43 21.47 10.25
C GLU A 173 3.71 20.87 9.64
N LEU A 174 3.94 21.01 8.33
CA LEU A 174 5.18 20.58 7.70
C LEU A 174 6.37 21.50 8.04
N ARG A 175 6.15 22.77 8.37
CA ARG A 175 7.25 23.73 8.59
C ARG A 175 8.11 23.39 9.83
N PRO A 176 7.55 23.04 11.00
CA PRO A 176 8.31 22.50 12.13
C PRO A 176 9.08 21.20 11.78
N THR A 177 8.49 20.36 10.92
CA THR A 177 9.12 19.12 10.47
C THR A 177 10.38 19.40 9.64
N GLU A 178 10.36 20.41 8.76
CA GLU A 178 11.56 20.87 8.04
C GLU A 178 12.65 21.39 8.99
N LEU A 179 12.26 22.06 10.08
CA LEU A 179 13.16 22.55 11.13
C LEU A 179 13.90 21.39 11.79
N ALA A 180 13.13 20.44 12.32
CA ALA A 180 13.66 19.25 12.97
C ALA A 180 14.54 18.41 12.03
N LEU A 181 14.13 18.22 10.77
CA LEU A 181 14.88 17.42 9.80
C LEU A 181 16.31 17.92 9.60
N ALA A 182 16.48 19.23 9.41
CA ALA A 182 17.81 19.78 9.21
C ALA A 182 18.67 19.68 10.48
N GLU A 183 18.12 19.97 11.66
CA GLU A 183 18.86 19.89 12.93
C GLU A 183 19.33 18.47 13.23
N MET A 184 18.46 17.47 13.03
CA MET A 184 18.80 16.06 13.23
C MET A 184 19.85 15.59 12.23
N LEU A 185 19.74 16.02 10.97
CA LEU A 185 20.74 15.75 9.95
C LEU A 185 22.12 16.36 10.34
N VAL A 186 22.15 17.62 10.77
CA VAL A 186 23.39 18.27 11.24
C VAL A 186 23.99 17.48 12.41
N ALA A 187 23.16 17.08 13.39
CA ALA A 187 23.61 16.31 14.54
C ALA A 187 24.18 14.93 14.16
N CYS A 188 23.56 14.24 13.19
CA CYS A 188 24.05 12.96 12.67
C CYS A 188 25.41 13.11 11.95
N LEU A 189 25.54 14.16 11.13
CA LEU A 189 26.76 14.41 10.35
C LEU A 189 27.92 14.84 11.25
N ALA A 190 27.68 15.69 12.24
CA ALA A 190 28.70 16.09 13.22
C ALA A 190 29.26 14.91 14.04
N GLY A 191 28.47 13.85 14.24
CA GLY A 191 28.91 12.62 14.91
C GLY A 191 29.88 11.77 14.07
N GLN A 192 29.74 11.78 12.74
CA GLN A 192 30.57 11.03 11.79
C GLN A 192 31.94 11.69 11.54
N GLU A 193 32.03 13.01 11.71
CA GLU A 193 33.27 13.81 11.58
C GLU A 193 34.41 13.35 12.52
N ARG A 194 34.13 12.53 13.55
CA ARG A 194 35.17 12.01 14.45
C ARG A 194 36.00 10.86 13.85
N LYS A 195 35.60 10.26 12.72
CA LYS A 195 36.28 9.10 12.12
C LYS A 195 36.99 9.37 10.78
N GLY A 196 36.78 10.52 10.14
CA GLY A 196 37.36 10.85 8.83
C GLY A 196 38.02 12.23 8.79
N SER A 197 39.30 12.26 8.43
CA SER A 197 40.09 13.47 8.14
C SER A 197 39.38 14.37 7.12
N PHE A 198 39.05 15.58 7.53
CA PHE A 198 38.41 16.60 6.70
C PHE A 198 39.47 17.32 5.86
N ASN A 199 39.53 17.17 4.54
CA ASN A 199 40.41 17.95 3.65
C ASN A 199 41.88 18.14 4.14
N GLY A 200 42.46 17.15 4.83
CA GLY A 200 43.82 17.26 5.40
C GLY A 200 43.94 18.06 6.69
N LEU A 201 42.83 18.47 7.31
CA LEU A 201 42.75 19.04 8.66
C LEU A 201 42.78 17.92 9.71
N THR A 202 43.58 18.13 10.75
CA THR A 202 43.57 17.29 11.94
C THR A 202 42.26 17.48 12.74
N PRO A 203 41.86 16.53 13.61
CA PRO A 203 40.63 16.67 14.40
C PRO A 203 40.54 17.98 15.22
N PRO A 204 41.63 18.48 15.86
CA PRO A 204 41.62 19.79 16.53
C PRO A 204 41.42 20.97 15.57
N GLN A 205 41.99 20.89 14.37
CA GLN A 205 41.83 21.93 13.33
C GLN A 205 40.40 21.97 12.80
N SER A 206 39.77 20.81 12.64
CA SER A 206 38.36 20.70 12.22
C SER A 206 37.42 21.30 13.26
N ALA A 207 37.66 21.00 14.55
CA ALA A 207 36.87 21.57 15.65
C ALA A 207 37.01 23.11 15.75
N LEU A 208 38.23 23.64 15.55
CA LEU A 208 38.46 25.08 15.49
C LEU A 208 37.79 25.71 14.26
N PHE A 209 37.92 25.08 13.09
CA PHE A 209 37.30 25.57 11.86
C PHE A 209 35.77 25.64 11.96
N ALA A 210 35.14 24.64 12.58
CA ALA A 210 33.70 24.65 12.84
C ALA A 210 33.26 25.81 13.75
N ARG A 211 34.04 26.15 14.79
CA ARG A 211 33.76 27.31 15.65
C ARG A 211 33.96 28.64 14.90
N LEU A 212 35.02 28.76 14.13
CA LEU A 212 35.27 29.91 13.26
C LEU A 212 34.08 30.14 12.31
N CYS A 213 33.57 29.09 11.68
CA CYS A 213 32.42 29.23 10.80
C CYS A 213 31.13 29.57 11.56
N ARG A 214 30.97 29.11 12.82
CA ARG A 214 29.84 29.49 13.69
C ARG A 214 29.85 30.97 14.03
N PHE A 215 31.02 31.48 14.37
CA PHE A 215 31.22 32.90 14.63
C PHE A 215 30.87 33.72 13.38
N ILE A 216 31.28 33.27 12.19
CA ILE A 216 30.93 33.92 10.94
C ILE A 216 29.40 33.98 10.76
N GLU A 217 28.70 32.86 10.96
CA GLU A 217 27.23 32.80 10.84
C GLU A 217 26.51 33.80 11.75
N THR A 218 26.91 33.89 13.02
CA THR A 218 26.29 34.81 13.98
C THR A 218 26.59 36.28 13.69
N HIS A 219 27.64 36.57 12.91
CA HIS A 219 28.08 37.92 12.55
C HIS A 219 27.93 38.21 11.05
N LEU A 220 27.15 37.43 10.29
CA LEU A 220 27.03 37.62 8.83
C LEU A 220 26.54 39.02 8.43
N ALA A 221 25.65 39.61 9.24
CA ALA A 221 25.10 40.95 9.03
C ALA A 221 26.12 42.08 9.25
N ASP A 222 27.22 41.82 9.99
CA ASP A 222 28.27 42.81 10.25
C ASP A 222 29.15 43.01 9.02
N SER A 223 28.99 44.13 8.32
CA SER A 223 29.75 44.43 7.11
C SER A 223 31.26 44.63 7.36
N THR A 224 31.70 44.76 8.62
CA THR A 224 33.10 44.90 9.04
C THR A 224 33.78 43.58 9.43
N LEU A 225 33.07 42.45 9.35
CA LEU A 225 33.60 41.12 9.64
C LEU A 225 34.89 40.82 8.85
N SER A 226 35.98 40.56 9.58
CA SER A 226 37.32 40.36 9.00
C SER A 226 38.04 39.15 9.60
N VAL A 227 39.08 38.67 8.91
CA VAL A 227 39.94 37.60 9.45
C VAL A 227 40.56 38.01 10.79
N ALA A 228 40.88 39.30 10.97
CA ALA A 228 41.49 39.81 12.19
C ALA A 228 40.53 39.79 13.38
N SER A 229 39.26 40.17 13.18
CA SER A 229 38.24 40.09 14.24
C SER A 229 37.95 38.64 14.62
N LEU A 230 37.87 37.76 13.63
CA LEU A 230 37.67 36.32 13.83
C LEU A 230 38.83 35.64 14.57
N ALA A 231 40.07 35.98 14.22
CA ALA A 231 41.27 35.42 14.84
C ALA A 231 41.45 35.87 16.30
N LYS A 232 41.08 37.13 16.60
CA LYS A 232 41.14 37.70 17.96
C LYS A 232 40.20 36.96 18.92
N ASP A 233 38.99 36.62 18.46
CA ASP A 233 37.98 35.94 19.28
C ASP A 233 38.38 34.50 19.63
N GLU A 234 38.86 33.74 18.63
CA GLU A 234 39.31 32.35 18.82
C GLU A 234 40.77 32.24 19.35
N ARG A 235 41.42 33.36 19.68
CA ARG A 235 42.80 33.45 20.20
C ARG A 235 43.84 32.74 19.32
N VAL A 236 43.68 32.85 18.01
CA VAL A 236 44.60 32.29 17.00
C VAL A 236 45.20 33.39 16.14
N SER A 237 46.24 33.09 15.38
CA SER A 237 46.79 34.10 14.45
C SER A 237 45.90 34.23 13.21
N PRO A 238 45.75 35.44 12.63
CA PRO A 238 45.03 35.65 11.36
C PRO A 238 45.55 34.76 10.23
N ARG A 239 46.88 34.52 10.20
CA ARG A 239 47.54 33.64 9.24
C ARG A 239 47.11 32.18 9.41
N TYR A 240 46.84 31.74 10.64
CA TYR A 240 46.34 30.40 10.91
C TYR A 240 44.89 30.23 10.46
N VAL A 241 44.04 31.23 10.68
CA VAL A 241 42.65 31.24 10.17
C VAL A 241 42.64 31.15 8.64
N GLN A 242 43.46 31.95 7.95
CA GLN A 242 43.59 31.86 6.49
C GLN A 242 44.05 30.48 6.03
N LYS A 243 45.06 29.90 6.69
CA LYS A 243 45.53 28.54 6.39
C LYS A 243 44.43 27.49 6.58
N LEU A 244 43.58 27.61 7.60
CA LEU A 244 42.46 26.69 7.81
C LEU A 244 41.42 26.79 6.69
N PHE A 245 41.10 28.01 6.23
CA PHE A 245 40.20 28.23 5.08
C PHE A 245 40.81 27.66 3.78
N GLU A 246 42.09 27.93 3.52
CA GLU A 246 42.82 27.37 2.37
C GLU A 246 42.81 25.83 2.36
N LEU A 247 43.09 25.21 3.52
CA LEU A 247 42.99 23.75 3.69
C LEU A 247 41.55 23.25 3.48
N ALA A 248 40.54 24.05 3.85
CA ALA A 248 39.14 23.76 3.55
C ALA A 248 38.72 24.05 2.09
N GLY A 249 39.66 24.46 1.22
CA GLY A 249 39.45 24.61 -0.22
C GLY A 249 38.84 25.95 -0.67
N GLN A 250 38.82 26.98 0.19
CA GLN A 250 38.23 28.28 -0.15
C GLN A 250 38.86 29.42 0.67
N SER A 251 38.81 30.66 0.20
CA SER A 251 39.24 31.81 1.03
C SER A 251 38.14 32.26 1.99
N PHE A 252 38.52 32.83 3.14
CA PHE A 252 37.59 33.43 4.11
C PHE A 252 36.60 34.40 3.45
N SER A 253 37.09 35.32 2.60
CA SER A 253 36.24 36.31 1.93
C SER A 253 35.26 35.65 0.95
N THR A 254 35.67 34.58 0.27
CA THR A 254 34.79 33.80 -0.59
C THR A 254 33.73 33.08 0.22
N TYR A 255 34.09 32.51 1.37
CA TYR A 255 33.16 31.85 2.28
C TYR A 255 32.10 32.81 2.82
N VAL A 256 32.50 33.93 3.42
CA VAL A 256 31.57 34.95 3.96
C VAL A 256 30.65 35.46 2.86
N ARG A 257 31.19 35.82 1.68
CA ARG A 257 30.39 36.27 0.54
C ARG A 257 29.38 35.21 0.11
N SER A 258 29.80 33.95 0.04
CA SER A 258 28.94 32.82 -0.31
C SER A 258 27.78 32.68 0.68
N ARG A 259 28.06 32.74 1.98
CA ARG A 259 27.05 32.64 3.04
C ARG A 259 26.06 33.81 3.04
N ARG A 260 26.53 35.04 2.82
CA ARG A 260 25.66 36.22 2.65
C ARG A 260 24.72 36.07 1.46
N LEU A 261 25.25 35.64 0.30
CA LEU A 261 24.43 35.38 -0.90
C LEU A 261 23.37 34.29 -0.68
N GLU A 262 23.67 33.26 0.10
CA GLU A 262 22.70 32.20 0.45
C GLU A 262 21.56 32.73 1.31
N ARG A 263 21.86 33.59 2.30
CA ARG A 263 20.84 34.26 3.13
C ARG A 263 19.96 35.20 2.32
N CYS A 264 20.57 36.01 1.45
CA CYS A 264 19.81 36.86 0.53
C CYS A 264 18.90 36.03 -0.38
N ARG A 265 19.38 34.89 -0.93
CA ARG A 265 18.57 34.02 -1.78
C ARG A 265 17.36 33.46 -1.03
N ALA A 266 17.57 32.95 0.18
CA ALA A 266 16.50 32.40 1.01
C ALA A 266 15.42 33.45 1.30
N GLU A 267 15.81 34.68 1.64
CA GLU A 267 14.87 35.77 1.94
C GLU A 267 14.19 36.31 0.67
N LEU A 268 14.85 36.26 -0.49
CA LEU A 268 14.25 36.62 -1.78
C LEU A 268 13.19 35.60 -2.25
N ALA A 269 13.29 34.36 -1.79
CA ALA A 269 12.33 33.29 -2.09
C ALA A 269 11.17 33.21 -1.07
N ASP A 270 11.26 33.92 0.06
CA ASP A 270 10.22 33.92 1.10
C ASP A 270 9.07 34.88 0.72
N PRO A 271 7.83 34.38 0.55
CA PRO A 271 6.68 35.23 0.23
C PRO A 271 6.40 36.28 1.30
N LEU A 272 6.76 36.02 2.57
CA LEU A 272 6.60 37.00 3.66
C LEU A 272 7.54 38.20 3.51
N SER A 273 8.59 38.06 2.72
CA SER A 273 9.58 39.10 2.42
C SER A 273 9.31 39.83 1.11
N GLU A 274 8.16 39.61 0.46
CA GLU A 274 7.81 40.24 -0.83
C GLU A 274 7.91 41.78 -0.78
N LYS A 275 7.45 42.37 0.34
CA LYS A 275 7.43 43.83 0.56
C LYS A 275 8.78 44.42 0.97
N VAL A 276 9.79 43.59 1.27
CA VAL A 276 11.13 44.06 1.66
C VAL A 276 11.91 44.41 0.39
N SER A 277 12.50 45.61 0.31
CA SER A 277 13.26 46.00 -0.87
C SER A 277 14.51 45.12 -1.04
N ILE A 278 14.93 44.90 -2.28
CA ILE A 278 16.15 44.11 -2.56
C ILE A 278 17.38 44.77 -1.93
N SER A 279 17.41 46.11 -1.88
CA SER A 279 18.47 46.88 -1.21
C SER A 279 18.48 46.63 0.29
N ASP A 280 17.32 46.55 0.95
CA ASP A 280 17.25 46.25 2.39
C ASP A 280 17.76 44.84 2.68
N ILE A 281 17.41 43.85 1.86
CA ILE A 281 17.95 42.49 1.98
C ILE A 281 19.47 42.49 1.80
N CYS A 282 19.97 43.24 0.81
CA CYS A 282 21.40 43.41 0.56
C CYS A 282 22.13 43.94 1.80
N PHE A 283 21.69 45.08 2.36
CA PHE A 283 22.33 45.69 3.52
C PHE A 283 22.19 44.86 4.80
N ARG A 284 21.02 44.23 5.01
CA ARG A 284 20.73 43.37 6.16
C ARG A 284 21.71 42.21 6.30
N TRP A 285 22.18 41.66 5.19
CA TRP A 285 23.17 40.58 5.17
C TRP A 285 24.60 41.06 4.95
N GLY A 286 24.89 42.34 5.22
CA GLY A 286 26.26 42.85 5.31
C GLY A 286 26.93 43.17 3.98
N PHE A 287 26.19 43.30 2.87
CA PHE A 287 26.71 43.93 1.65
C PHE A 287 26.59 45.45 1.74
N ASN A 288 27.65 46.17 1.37
CA ASN A 288 27.68 47.64 1.42
C ASN A 288 27.32 48.32 0.08
N ASP A 289 27.16 47.54 -1.00
CA ASP A 289 26.89 48.07 -2.34
C ASP A 289 25.88 47.16 -3.08
N PRO A 290 24.64 47.65 -3.33
CA PRO A 290 23.61 46.94 -4.09
C PRO A 290 24.02 46.57 -5.53
N ALA A 291 24.87 47.37 -6.18
CA ALA A 291 25.35 47.09 -7.53
C ALA A 291 26.35 45.92 -7.53
N HIS A 292 27.28 45.91 -6.57
CA HIS A 292 28.15 44.76 -6.35
C HIS A 292 27.36 43.50 -5.97
N PHE A 293 26.42 43.60 -5.03
CA PHE A 293 25.53 42.48 -4.65
C PHE A 293 24.80 41.90 -5.85
N SER A 294 24.14 42.73 -6.66
CA SER A 294 23.38 42.25 -7.83
C SER A 294 24.27 41.53 -8.84
N ARG A 295 25.51 42.01 -9.03
CA ARG A 295 26.49 41.39 -9.92
C ARG A 295 26.93 40.01 -9.42
N VAL A 296 27.35 39.92 -8.15
CA VAL A 296 27.81 38.64 -7.57
C VAL A 296 26.66 37.65 -7.35
N PHE A 297 25.43 38.14 -7.16
CA PHE A 297 24.23 37.30 -7.11
C PHE A 297 23.93 36.70 -8.48
N ARG A 298 23.96 37.51 -9.54
CA ARG A 298 23.75 37.04 -10.92
C ARG A 298 24.84 36.07 -11.37
N GLU A 299 26.10 36.37 -11.06
CA GLU A 299 27.24 35.48 -11.35
C GLU A 299 27.06 34.10 -10.71
N ARG A 300 26.50 34.05 -9.49
CA ARG A 300 26.31 32.80 -8.76
C ARG A 300 25.05 32.03 -9.14
N TYR A 301 23.93 32.72 -9.39
CA TYR A 301 22.61 32.08 -9.53
C TYR A 301 22.00 32.23 -10.92
N GLY A 302 22.71 32.80 -11.89
CA GLY A 302 22.26 32.95 -13.27
C GLY A 302 21.24 34.09 -13.49
N ALA A 303 20.52 34.53 -12.46
CA ALA A 303 19.49 35.56 -12.54
C ALA A 303 19.78 36.77 -11.62
N SER A 304 19.25 37.95 -11.96
CA SER A 304 19.29 39.10 -11.06
C SER A 304 18.42 38.86 -9.82
N PRO A 305 18.69 39.47 -8.65
CA PRO A 305 17.85 39.31 -7.46
C PRO A 305 16.35 39.62 -7.71
N ARG A 306 16.06 40.57 -8.61
CA ARG A 306 14.70 40.96 -8.98
C ARG A 306 14.02 39.90 -9.84
N THR A 307 14.74 39.39 -10.84
CA THR A 307 14.26 38.30 -11.70
C THR A 307 14.00 37.05 -10.87
N PHE A 308 14.94 36.68 -10.00
CA PHE A 308 14.84 35.53 -9.12
C PHE A 308 13.61 35.60 -8.20
N ARG A 309 13.37 36.75 -7.54
CA ARG A 309 12.17 36.96 -6.70
C ARG A 309 10.88 36.84 -7.53
N HIS A 310 10.88 37.42 -8.73
CA HIS A 310 9.71 37.38 -9.60
C HIS A 310 9.39 35.95 -10.07
N GLU A 311 10.41 35.18 -10.45
CA GLU A 311 10.27 33.77 -10.83
C GLU A 311 9.77 32.91 -9.67
N ALA A 312 10.33 33.08 -8.47
CA ALA A 312 9.87 32.39 -7.26
C ALA A 312 8.39 32.69 -6.94
N ASN A 313 7.97 33.97 -7.06
CA ASN A 313 6.58 34.37 -6.87
C ASN A 313 5.64 33.85 -7.97
N LEU A 314 6.10 33.82 -9.23
CA LEU A 314 5.35 33.25 -10.36
C LEU A 314 5.13 31.76 -10.19
N GLU A 315 6.15 31.04 -9.73
CA GLU A 315 6.08 29.60 -9.46
C GLU A 315 5.09 29.31 -8.32
N LEU A 316 5.12 30.10 -7.25
CA LEU A 316 4.12 30.05 -6.18
C LEU A 316 2.71 30.39 -6.67
N ALA A 317 2.56 31.41 -7.52
CA ALA A 317 1.27 31.81 -8.09
C ALA A 317 0.69 30.73 -9.02
N ARG A 318 1.53 30.09 -9.86
CA ARG A 318 1.13 28.93 -10.67
C ARG A 318 0.63 27.79 -9.78
N HIS A 319 1.33 27.51 -8.68
CA HIS A 319 0.93 26.51 -7.70
C HIS A 319 -0.38 26.86 -6.97
N LEU A 320 -0.61 28.14 -6.65
CA LEU A 320 -1.83 28.61 -5.99
C LEU A 320 -3.05 28.58 -6.91
N VAL A 321 -2.90 29.01 -8.17
CA VAL A 321 -3.95 28.95 -9.19
C VAL A 321 -4.38 27.50 -9.47
N HIS A 322 -3.42 26.57 -9.49
CA HIS A 322 -3.73 25.15 -9.60
C HIS A 322 -4.46 24.58 -8.37
N SER A 323 -4.33 25.23 -7.20
CA SER A 323 -4.93 24.78 -5.93
C SER A 323 -6.35 25.30 -5.64
N LEU A 324 -6.82 26.34 -6.34
CA LEU A 324 -8.12 26.99 -6.09
C LEU A 324 -9.23 26.61 -7.07
N SER A 325 -9.11 25.47 -7.76
CA SER A 325 -10.06 25.04 -8.79
C SER A 325 -11.16 24.12 -8.24
N ARG A 326 -12.08 24.66 -7.44
CA ARG A 326 -13.44 24.11 -7.28
C ARG A 326 -14.44 25.24 -7.53
N GLY A 327 -15.14 25.19 -8.67
CA GLY A 327 -16.45 25.85 -8.83
C GLY A 327 -16.55 27.20 -9.54
N LEU A 328 -15.66 27.57 -10.48
CA LEU A 328 -15.87 28.74 -11.36
C LEU A 328 -15.49 28.39 -12.82
N PRO A 329 -16.36 28.66 -13.82
CA PRO A 329 -15.98 28.58 -15.21
C PRO A 329 -15.39 29.93 -15.65
N VAL A 330 -14.06 30.05 -15.76
CA VAL A 330 -13.44 31.24 -16.37
C VAL A 330 -12.17 30.87 -17.15
N ASN A 331 -12.30 30.82 -18.47
CA ASN A 331 -11.37 31.32 -19.52
C ASN A 331 -9.86 31.47 -19.23
N ALA A 332 -9.22 30.49 -18.57
CA ALA A 332 -7.76 30.40 -18.44
C ALA A 332 -7.05 30.19 -19.80
N ALA A 333 -7.78 29.70 -20.81
CA ALA A 333 -7.26 29.55 -22.17
C ALA A 333 -6.91 30.89 -22.85
N SER A 334 -7.55 32.00 -22.46
CA SER A 334 -7.36 33.31 -23.11
C SER A 334 -6.03 34.00 -22.76
N LEU A 335 -5.44 33.69 -21.59
CA LEU A 335 -4.13 34.24 -21.18
C LEU A 335 -2.94 33.43 -21.72
N ILE A 336 -3.16 32.15 -22.05
CA ILE A 336 -2.13 31.28 -22.62
C ILE A 336 -2.05 31.45 -24.15
N ALA A 337 -3.18 31.78 -24.80
CA ALA A 337 -3.25 31.99 -26.25
C ALA A 337 -2.49 33.24 -26.76
N GLN A 338 -2.21 34.24 -25.91
CA GLN A 338 -1.43 35.43 -26.30
C GLN A 338 0.09 35.27 -26.16
N ALA A 339 0.58 34.13 -25.65
CA ALA A 339 2.00 33.88 -25.45
C ALA A 339 2.59 32.81 -26.38
N ARG A 340 1.82 32.32 -27.37
CA ARG A 340 2.24 31.22 -28.27
C ARG A 340 1.78 31.41 -29.73
N SER A 341 2.06 32.59 -30.31
CA SER A 341 2.05 32.77 -31.76
C SER A 341 3.48 33.03 -32.25
N GLU A 342 3.87 32.32 -33.32
CA GLU A 342 5.20 32.16 -33.94
C GLU A 342 5.96 30.94 -33.33
N GLU A 343 6.16 29.78 -33.97
CA GLU A 343 6.25 29.41 -35.39
C GLU A 343 5.66 28.00 -35.67
N THR A 344 5.09 27.88 -36.86
CA THR A 344 4.66 26.68 -37.63
C THR A 344 5.88 25.89 -38.18
N GLY A 345 5.82 24.62 -38.61
CA GLY A 345 4.74 23.67 -38.87
C GLY A 345 5.27 22.39 -39.55
N ASP A 346 4.34 21.43 -39.78
CA ASP A 346 4.33 20.27 -40.71
C ASP A 346 5.49 19.25 -40.70
N THR A 347 5.32 17.93 -40.85
CA THR A 347 4.36 17.19 -41.72
C THR A 347 4.28 15.71 -41.29
N LEU A 348 3.12 15.07 -41.54
CA LEU A 348 2.84 13.63 -41.46
C LEU A 348 3.32 12.86 -42.71
N VAL A 349 3.77 11.60 -42.54
CA VAL A 349 3.75 10.55 -43.58
C VAL A 349 3.46 9.17 -42.95
N ALA A 350 2.57 8.41 -43.59
CA ALA A 350 2.15 7.05 -43.27
C ALA A 350 2.88 5.99 -44.13
N VAL A 351 3.10 4.76 -43.64
CA VAL A 351 3.17 3.51 -44.43
C VAL A 351 2.77 2.29 -43.56
N ARG A 352 2.09 1.31 -44.20
CA ARG A 352 1.55 0.03 -43.73
C ARG A 352 2.53 -1.16 -43.84
N ASP A 353 2.13 -2.28 -43.22
CA ASP A 353 2.41 -3.71 -43.51
C ASP A 353 3.89 -4.18 -43.34
N GLU A 354 4.22 -5.40 -42.90
CA GLU A 354 3.53 -6.69 -42.98
C GLU A 354 4.13 -7.69 -41.94
N SER A 355 3.45 -8.83 -41.82
CA SER A 355 3.66 -10.06 -41.04
C SER A 355 5.09 -10.59 -40.75
N ASP A 356 5.24 -11.27 -39.60
CA ASP A 356 5.76 -12.64 -39.62
C ASP A 356 5.24 -13.47 -38.43
N ALA A 357 4.53 -14.55 -38.77
CA ALA A 357 3.93 -15.51 -37.85
C ALA A 357 4.90 -16.66 -37.56
N VAL A 358 5.16 -16.95 -36.27
CA VAL A 358 5.82 -18.19 -35.86
C VAL A 358 4.83 -19.04 -35.08
N GLN A 359 4.33 -20.07 -35.76
CA GLN A 359 3.43 -21.08 -35.21
C GLN A 359 4.14 -21.89 -34.10
N ALA A 360 3.63 -21.80 -32.87
CA ALA A 360 3.88 -22.78 -31.83
C ALA A 360 2.70 -23.75 -31.74
N ARG A 361 2.99 -25.05 -31.84
CA ARG A 361 2.02 -26.15 -31.85
C ARG A 361 1.25 -26.26 -30.52
N PRO A 362 -0.05 -26.58 -30.52
CA PRO A 362 -0.79 -26.83 -29.29
C PRO A 362 -0.34 -28.15 -28.65
N ALA A 363 -0.05 -28.11 -27.35
CA ALA A 363 0.05 -29.30 -26.53
C ALA A 363 -1.35 -29.93 -26.41
N ARG A 364 -1.48 -31.16 -26.90
CA ARG A 364 -2.68 -31.99 -26.70
C ARG A 364 -2.69 -32.48 -25.25
N THR A 365 -3.78 -32.26 -24.53
CA THR A 365 -4.23 -33.17 -23.47
C THR A 365 -5.71 -33.43 -23.64
N GLY A 366 -6.01 -34.39 -24.53
CA GLY A 366 -7.32 -35.01 -24.62
C GLY A 366 -7.50 -35.99 -23.47
N GLY A 367 -8.20 -35.54 -22.43
CA GLY A 367 -8.91 -36.38 -21.47
C GLY A 367 -10.32 -35.81 -21.35
N ARG A 368 -11.34 -36.65 -21.13
CA ARG A 368 -12.66 -36.14 -20.78
C ARG A 368 -12.58 -35.45 -19.41
N PRO A 369 -13.26 -34.30 -19.20
CA PRO A 369 -13.39 -33.67 -17.89
C PRO A 369 -13.73 -34.70 -16.81
N ARG A 370 -12.99 -34.68 -15.70
CA ARG A 370 -13.26 -35.52 -14.54
C ARG A 370 -14.02 -34.73 -13.49
N HIS A 371 -14.71 -35.46 -12.63
CA HIS A 371 -15.36 -34.91 -11.46
C HIS A 371 -14.63 -35.41 -10.20
N HIS A 372 -14.38 -34.50 -9.27
CA HIS A 372 -13.70 -34.77 -8.00
C HIS A 372 -14.56 -34.34 -6.82
N LEU A 373 -14.41 -35.00 -5.67
CA LEU A 373 -15.04 -34.60 -4.41
C LEU A 373 -13.96 -34.28 -3.39
N LEU A 374 -13.95 -33.07 -2.87
CA LEU A 374 -13.09 -32.62 -1.79
C LEU A 374 -13.91 -32.37 -0.54
N ARG A 375 -13.84 -33.32 0.41
CA ARG A 375 -14.54 -33.23 1.70
C ARG A 375 -13.82 -32.29 2.67
N ALA A 376 -14.57 -31.61 3.54
CA ALA A 376 -14.01 -30.83 4.63
C ALA A 376 -13.66 -31.74 5.80
N THR A 377 -12.37 -31.90 6.07
CA THR A 377 -11.82 -32.72 7.17
C THR A 377 -10.55 -32.05 7.69
N ALA A 378 -10.06 -32.44 8.87
CA ALA A 378 -8.82 -31.88 9.41
C ALA A 378 -7.57 -32.06 8.51
N ASN A 379 -7.61 -32.96 7.52
CA ASN A 379 -6.49 -33.20 6.59
C ASN A 379 -6.63 -32.45 5.25
N THR A 380 -7.80 -31.87 4.99
CA THR A 380 -8.13 -31.23 3.71
C THR A 380 -8.41 -29.74 3.86
N VAL A 381 -8.37 -29.23 5.09
CA VAL A 381 -8.51 -27.81 5.40
C VAL A 381 -7.23 -27.27 6.03
N HIS A 382 -7.00 -26.00 5.83
CA HIS A 382 -6.10 -25.18 6.63
C HIS A 382 -6.94 -24.03 7.22
N TRP A 383 -6.54 -23.49 8.38
CA TRP A 383 -7.39 -22.57 9.14
C TRP A 383 -6.68 -21.25 9.39
N GLY A 384 -7.19 -20.19 8.78
CA GLY A 384 -6.82 -18.81 9.05
C GLY A 384 -5.63 -18.28 8.27
N TYR A 385 -5.19 -18.94 7.19
CA TYR A 385 -4.07 -18.44 6.40
C TYR A 385 -4.08 -18.94 4.95
N PHE A 386 -3.29 -18.32 4.09
CA PHE A 386 -2.85 -18.82 2.79
C PHE A 386 -1.33 -18.98 2.80
N SER A 387 -0.80 -19.91 2.01
CA SER A 387 0.64 -20.02 1.78
C SER A 387 0.92 -20.83 0.52
N HIS A 388 1.91 -20.42 -0.26
CA HIS A 388 2.36 -21.18 -1.42
C HIS A 388 3.22 -22.40 -1.04
N ASP A 389 3.60 -22.54 0.23
CA ASP A 389 4.33 -23.70 0.76
C ASP A 389 3.39 -24.86 1.13
N LEU A 390 2.07 -24.65 1.11
CA LEU A 390 1.10 -25.68 1.41
C LEU A 390 1.10 -26.77 0.35
N LYS A 391 1.19 -28.03 0.79
CA LYS A 391 1.04 -29.18 -0.10
C LYS A 391 -0.41 -29.25 -0.61
N PRO A 392 -0.65 -29.35 -1.93
CA PRO A 392 -1.98 -29.55 -2.46
C PRO A 392 -2.63 -30.82 -1.91
N VAL A 393 -3.91 -30.73 -1.57
CA VAL A 393 -4.73 -31.87 -1.11
C VAL A 393 -5.46 -32.54 -2.27
N LEU A 394 -5.55 -31.85 -3.40
CA LEU A 394 -6.12 -32.32 -4.66
C LEU A 394 -5.34 -31.69 -5.82
N GLU A 395 -5.13 -32.45 -6.90
CA GLU A 395 -4.61 -31.94 -8.17
C GLU A 395 -5.63 -32.24 -9.28
N VAL A 396 -5.95 -31.25 -10.10
CA VAL A 396 -6.95 -31.33 -11.17
C VAL A 396 -6.42 -30.78 -12.49
N ALA A 397 -7.02 -31.20 -13.60
CA ALA A 397 -6.76 -30.61 -14.90
C ALA A 397 -7.71 -29.43 -15.18
N SER A 398 -7.32 -28.52 -16.07
CA SER A 398 -8.23 -27.50 -16.61
C SER A 398 -9.46 -28.14 -17.26
N GLY A 399 -10.65 -27.64 -16.92
CA GLY A 399 -11.95 -28.16 -17.34
C GLY A 399 -12.53 -29.24 -16.42
N ASP A 400 -11.79 -29.72 -15.40
CA ASP A 400 -12.35 -30.63 -14.41
C ASP A 400 -13.38 -29.91 -13.51
N THR A 401 -14.31 -30.69 -12.96
CA THR A 401 -15.27 -30.24 -11.95
C THR A 401 -14.89 -30.76 -10.57
N VAL A 402 -15.17 -29.97 -9.53
CA VAL A 402 -14.89 -30.33 -8.14
C VAL A 402 -16.09 -29.95 -7.28
N THR A 403 -16.67 -30.90 -6.56
CA THR A 403 -17.53 -30.61 -5.41
C THR A 403 -16.63 -30.34 -4.21
N VAL A 404 -16.71 -29.16 -3.61
CA VAL A 404 -15.94 -28.77 -2.42
C VAL A 404 -16.90 -28.57 -1.26
N GLU A 405 -16.76 -29.39 -0.22
CA GLU A 405 -17.41 -29.16 1.06
C GLU A 405 -16.63 -28.10 1.84
N THR A 406 -17.30 -27.13 2.44
CA THR A 406 -16.69 -26.13 3.32
C THR A 406 -17.40 -26.10 4.67
N LEU A 407 -16.70 -25.56 5.68
CA LEU A 407 -17.24 -25.38 7.02
C LEU A 407 -17.08 -23.91 7.42
N THR A 408 -18.10 -23.33 8.04
CA THR A 408 -17.92 -22.02 8.69
C THR A 408 -17.11 -22.19 9.98
N GLN A 409 -16.21 -21.25 10.26
CA GLN A 409 -15.46 -21.15 11.52
C GLN A 409 -16.35 -20.94 12.75
N HIS A 410 -17.58 -20.47 12.55
CA HIS A 410 -18.57 -20.22 13.61
C HIS A 410 -19.40 -21.44 14.01
N ALA A 411 -19.11 -22.64 13.48
CA ALA A 411 -19.90 -23.84 13.79
C ALA A 411 -19.88 -24.21 15.30
N SER A 412 -18.84 -23.78 16.05
CA SER A 412 -18.77 -24.00 17.50
C SER A 412 -19.67 -23.08 18.34
N ASP A 413 -20.32 -22.09 17.72
CA ASP A 413 -21.27 -21.20 18.38
C ASP A 413 -22.56 -21.94 18.80
N ASP A 414 -22.90 -23.04 18.11
CA ASP A 414 -23.86 -24.05 18.57
C ASP A 414 -23.41 -25.42 18.05
N TRP A 415 -22.68 -26.14 18.91
CA TRP A 415 -22.18 -27.48 18.61
C TRP A 415 -23.29 -28.45 18.19
N ASP A 416 -24.45 -28.41 18.86
CA ASP A 416 -25.54 -29.34 18.64
C ASP A 416 -26.16 -29.16 17.24
N ARG A 417 -26.17 -27.94 16.70
CA ARG A 417 -26.74 -27.62 15.37
C ARG A 417 -25.76 -27.75 14.23
N MET A 418 -24.49 -27.41 14.43
CA MET A 418 -23.55 -27.22 13.33
C MET A 418 -22.41 -28.24 13.30
N ILE A 419 -22.19 -29.03 14.37
CA ILE A 419 -21.09 -30.00 14.46
C ILE A 419 -21.57 -31.41 14.80
N ALA A 420 -22.42 -31.57 15.83
CA ALA A 420 -22.76 -32.88 16.40
C ALA A 420 -23.29 -33.87 15.35
N GLY A 421 -22.64 -35.04 15.27
CA GLY A 421 -22.99 -36.11 14.35
C GLY A 421 -22.49 -35.92 12.91
N ASP A 422 -21.81 -34.81 12.60
CA ASP A 422 -21.17 -34.57 11.30
C ASP A 422 -19.68 -34.96 11.37
N PRO A 423 -19.24 -36.06 10.73
CA PRO A 423 -17.86 -36.53 10.85
C PRO A 423 -16.82 -35.55 10.29
N GLY A 424 -17.18 -34.73 9.30
CA GLY A 424 -16.28 -33.72 8.73
C GLY A 424 -16.08 -32.56 9.70
N ALA A 425 -17.19 -32.03 10.21
CA ALA A 425 -17.15 -30.95 11.21
C ALA A 425 -16.49 -31.42 12.52
N GLU A 426 -16.87 -32.59 13.05
CA GLU A 426 -16.24 -33.16 14.25
C GLU A 426 -14.74 -33.38 14.03
N SER A 427 -14.31 -33.82 12.83
CA SER A 427 -12.89 -33.96 12.52
C SER A 427 -12.13 -32.63 12.63
N VAL A 428 -12.67 -31.53 12.07
CA VAL A 428 -12.02 -30.21 12.05
C VAL A 428 -12.08 -29.53 13.42
N PHE A 429 -13.23 -29.60 14.09
CA PHE A 429 -13.49 -28.92 15.37
C PHE A 429 -13.08 -29.71 16.61
N HIS A 430 -12.66 -30.97 16.46
CA HIS A 430 -12.19 -31.79 17.59
C HIS A 430 -11.13 -31.05 18.42
N TRP A 431 -11.51 -30.74 19.66
CA TRP A 431 -10.68 -30.07 20.64
C TRP A 431 -11.02 -30.59 22.05
N THR A 432 -10.06 -31.29 22.67
CA THR A 432 -10.12 -31.76 24.05
C THR A 432 -8.95 -31.14 24.85
N ALA A 433 -8.87 -31.43 26.15
CA ALA A 433 -7.77 -30.96 26.98
C ALA A 433 -6.39 -31.50 26.54
N GLU A 434 -6.36 -32.61 25.81
CA GLU A 434 -5.13 -33.28 25.38
C GLU A 434 -4.76 -33.00 23.93
N ARG A 435 -5.76 -32.72 23.07
CA ARG A 435 -5.53 -32.64 21.63
C ARG A 435 -6.53 -31.72 20.93
N LYS A 436 -6.00 -31.03 19.92
CA LYS A 436 -6.74 -30.31 18.91
C LYS A 436 -6.36 -30.83 17.51
N ASN A 437 -7.33 -31.19 16.68
CA ASN A 437 -7.03 -31.80 15.36
C ASN A 437 -6.43 -30.79 14.39
N VAL A 438 -7.04 -29.60 14.28
CA VAL A 438 -6.51 -28.46 13.54
C VAL A 438 -6.01 -27.44 14.55
N ASP A 439 -4.74 -27.60 14.95
CA ASP A 439 -4.16 -26.84 16.05
C ASP A 439 -3.92 -25.37 15.65
N ARG A 440 -3.16 -25.15 14.58
CA ARG A 440 -2.94 -23.81 13.99
C ARG A 440 -4.27 -23.24 13.50
N ARG A 441 -4.64 -22.07 14.04
CA ARG A 441 -5.72 -21.21 13.52
C ARG A 441 -5.19 -19.79 13.41
N GLY A 442 -4.82 -19.39 12.20
CA GLY A 442 -4.19 -18.11 11.89
C GLY A 442 -2.72 -18.21 11.44
N ALA A 443 -2.25 -17.12 10.85
CA ALA A 443 -0.89 -16.90 10.36
C ALA A 443 0.13 -16.59 11.46
N GLY A 444 -0.29 -16.43 12.72
CA GLY A 444 0.57 -16.12 13.86
C GLY A 444 1.50 -17.27 14.30
N PRO A 445 2.23 -17.09 15.41
CA PRO A 445 3.17 -18.10 15.89
C PRO A 445 2.48 -19.34 16.47
N MET A 446 3.10 -20.52 16.35
CA MET A 446 2.54 -21.77 16.92
C MET A 446 2.52 -21.79 18.45
N ASN A 447 3.49 -21.14 19.09
CA ASN A 447 3.66 -21.15 20.54
C ASN A 447 2.85 -20.07 21.25
N ALA A 448 1.96 -19.37 20.54
CA ALA A 448 1.13 -18.29 21.08
C ALA A 448 1.94 -17.22 21.86
N SER A 449 3.13 -16.86 21.37
CA SER A 449 4.06 -16.00 22.10
C SER A 449 3.69 -14.52 22.19
N ILE A 450 2.66 -14.05 21.49
CA ILE A 450 2.25 -12.64 21.42
C ILE A 450 1.10 -12.38 22.42
N TYR A 451 -0.03 -13.07 22.28
CA TYR A 451 -1.21 -12.89 23.14
C TYR A 451 -1.58 -14.10 23.98
N GLY A 452 -1.00 -15.28 23.74
CA GLY A 452 -1.30 -16.50 24.50
C GLY A 452 -2.67 -17.13 24.19
N ARG A 453 -3.25 -16.84 23.03
CA ARG A 453 -4.61 -17.30 22.63
C ARG A 453 -4.67 -18.73 22.10
N GLY A 454 -3.54 -19.30 21.68
CA GLY A 454 -3.46 -20.59 20.99
C GLY A 454 -2.61 -20.50 19.72
N ALA A 455 -2.30 -21.65 19.11
CA ALA A 455 -1.46 -21.70 17.92
C ALA A 455 -2.07 -20.90 16.75
N GLY A 456 -1.26 -20.04 16.12
CA GLY A 456 -1.71 -19.12 15.07
C GLY A 456 -2.35 -17.82 15.58
N GLU A 457 -2.70 -17.76 16.87
CA GLU A 457 -3.26 -16.61 17.59
C GLU A 457 -4.54 -15.97 17.04
N GLY A 458 -5.22 -16.64 16.09
CA GLY A 458 -6.40 -16.09 15.45
C GLY A 458 -6.09 -14.94 14.48
N PHE A 459 -4.84 -14.80 14.02
CA PHE A 459 -4.51 -13.88 12.91
C PHE A 459 -4.96 -14.50 11.59
N GLY A 460 -6.25 -14.40 11.34
CA GLY A 460 -6.96 -15.12 10.31
C GLY A 460 -7.83 -16.22 10.91
N VAL A 461 -9.08 -16.27 10.45
CA VAL A 461 -10.16 -17.02 11.14
C VAL A 461 -10.88 -18.03 10.26
N HIS A 462 -10.69 -17.99 8.94
CA HIS A 462 -11.48 -18.77 8.00
C HIS A 462 -10.98 -20.22 7.87
N ILE A 463 -11.90 -21.18 7.81
CA ILE A 463 -11.57 -22.55 7.42
C ILE A 463 -11.52 -22.61 5.89
N CYS A 464 -10.33 -22.85 5.35
CA CYS A 464 -10.07 -22.89 3.92
C CYS A 464 -9.87 -24.34 3.47
N THR A 465 -10.78 -24.86 2.65
CA THR A 465 -10.66 -26.20 2.06
C THR A 465 -9.76 -26.14 0.83
N GLY A 466 -8.70 -26.96 0.81
CA GLY A 466 -7.64 -26.89 -0.20
C GLY A 466 -6.24 -27.01 0.42
N PRO A 467 -5.18 -26.61 -0.30
CA PRO A 467 -5.22 -26.06 -1.65
C PRO A 467 -5.47 -27.12 -2.74
N ILE A 468 -6.18 -26.73 -3.79
CA ILE A 468 -6.36 -27.48 -5.03
C ILE A 468 -5.32 -26.95 -6.03
N ALA A 469 -4.44 -27.83 -6.51
CA ALA A 469 -3.52 -27.51 -7.58
C ALA A 469 -4.17 -27.74 -8.95
N VAL A 470 -4.00 -26.79 -9.87
CA VAL A 470 -4.41 -26.93 -11.27
C VAL A 470 -3.18 -27.20 -12.12
N THR A 471 -3.13 -28.38 -12.75
CA THR A 471 -1.97 -28.84 -13.53
C THR A 471 -1.66 -27.84 -14.65
N GLY A 472 -0.40 -27.40 -14.71
CA GLY A 472 0.10 -26.49 -15.74
C GLY A 472 -0.18 -25.00 -15.50
N ALA A 473 -0.78 -24.63 -14.37
CA ALA A 473 -0.93 -23.23 -13.96
C ALA A 473 0.43 -22.63 -13.57
N GLU A 474 0.75 -21.46 -14.11
CA GLU A 474 2.01 -20.74 -13.92
C GLU A 474 1.75 -19.26 -13.61
N PRO A 475 2.69 -18.55 -12.94
CA PRO A 475 2.55 -17.13 -12.68
C PRO A 475 2.23 -16.30 -13.94
N GLY A 476 1.16 -15.51 -13.86
CA GLY A 476 0.64 -14.68 -14.96
C GLY A 476 -0.42 -15.36 -15.85
N ASP A 477 -0.77 -16.61 -15.59
CA ASP A 477 -2.04 -17.19 -16.05
C ASP A 477 -3.22 -16.63 -15.25
N VAL A 478 -4.45 -16.96 -15.68
CA VAL A 478 -5.68 -16.67 -14.94
C VAL A 478 -6.42 -17.97 -14.67
N LEU A 479 -6.84 -18.19 -13.43
CA LEU A 479 -7.73 -19.29 -13.07
C LEU A 479 -9.16 -18.76 -13.03
N GLU A 480 -10.02 -19.29 -13.90
CA GLU A 480 -11.47 -19.10 -13.84
C GLU A 480 -12.07 -20.20 -12.95
N VAL A 481 -12.78 -19.79 -11.92
CA VAL A 481 -13.54 -20.67 -11.02
C VAL A 481 -15.02 -20.41 -11.25
N ARG A 482 -15.67 -21.29 -12.03
CA ARG A 482 -17.12 -21.19 -12.24
C ARG A 482 -17.84 -21.88 -11.11
N ILE A 483 -18.76 -21.16 -10.48
CA ILE A 483 -19.61 -21.68 -9.42
C ILE A 483 -20.89 -22.20 -10.07
N VAL A 484 -21.03 -23.52 -10.16
CA VAL A 484 -22.15 -24.18 -10.83
C VAL A 484 -23.37 -24.20 -9.91
N ASP A 485 -23.19 -24.66 -8.67
CA ASP A 485 -24.27 -24.75 -7.69
C ASP A 485 -23.71 -24.63 -6.26
N ILE A 486 -24.57 -24.26 -5.31
CA ILE A 486 -24.25 -24.18 -3.88
C ILE A 486 -25.42 -24.65 -3.04
N HIS A 487 -25.14 -25.51 -2.06
CA HIS A 487 -26.14 -26.02 -1.13
C HIS A 487 -25.71 -25.89 0.34
N PRO A 488 -26.61 -25.55 1.26
CA PRO A 488 -26.33 -25.61 2.69
C PRO A 488 -25.99 -27.02 3.17
N ARG A 489 -24.92 -27.14 3.95
CA ARG A 489 -24.54 -28.38 4.62
C ARG A 489 -25.56 -28.67 5.73
N ARG A 490 -26.33 -29.75 5.56
CA ARG A 490 -27.42 -30.10 6.48
C ARG A 490 -26.87 -30.62 7.82
N CYS A 491 -27.55 -30.22 8.89
CA CYS A 491 -27.32 -30.71 10.24
C CYS A 491 -27.44 -32.24 10.31
N ARG A 492 -26.46 -32.89 10.93
CA ARG A 492 -26.41 -34.35 11.11
C ARG A 492 -26.93 -34.82 12.47
N ASN A 493 -27.21 -33.89 13.38
CA ASN A 493 -27.85 -34.19 14.65
C ASN A 493 -29.31 -34.64 14.40
N PRO A 494 -29.73 -35.83 14.83
CA PRO A 494 -31.10 -36.32 14.64
C PRO A 494 -32.19 -35.38 15.18
N LYS A 495 -31.88 -34.54 16.18
CA LYS A 495 -32.80 -33.53 16.73
C LYS A 495 -33.26 -32.50 15.69
N PHE A 496 -32.43 -32.22 14.68
CA PHE A 496 -32.67 -31.18 13.67
C PHE A 496 -32.62 -31.72 12.25
N HIS A 497 -33.01 -32.99 12.07
CA HIS A 497 -32.93 -33.69 10.79
C HIS A 497 -33.46 -32.86 9.61
N GLY A 498 -32.65 -32.73 8.56
CA GLY A 498 -33.01 -32.05 7.32
C GLY A 498 -32.85 -30.52 7.33
N ARG A 499 -32.55 -29.91 8.47
CA ARG A 499 -32.32 -28.45 8.61
C ARG A 499 -30.86 -28.09 8.38
N ALA A 500 -30.60 -26.83 8.09
CA ALA A 500 -29.27 -26.23 8.09
C ALA A 500 -29.28 -24.97 8.95
N PHE A 501 -28.14 -24.64 9.56
CA PHE A 501 -28.01 -23.52 10.47
C PHE A 501 -26.76 -22.71 10.16
N GLY A 502 -26.80 -21.44 10.55
CA GLY A 502 -25.64 -20.58 10.55
C GLY A 502 -25.61 -19.65 11.75
N SER A 503 -24.47 -19.02 11.97
CA SER A 503 -24.25 -18.01 12.98
C SER A 503 -24.18 -16.63 12.35
N ASN A 504 -24.53 -15.58 13.06
CA ASN A 504 -24.13 -14.22 12.72
C ASN A 504 -23.63 -13.59 14.00
N VAL A 505 -22.40 -13.12 13.97
CA VAL A 505 -21.73 -12.57 15.13
C VAL A 505 -21.52 -11.07 14.93
N ALA A 506 -22.24 -10.30 15.74
CA ALA A 506 -21.94 -8.89 15.93
C ALA A 506 -20.70 -8.78 16.82
N ALA A 507 -19.53 -8.66 16.17
CA ALA A 507 -18.23 -8.93 16.77
C ALA A 507 -17.42 -7.67 17.09
N TRP A 508 -16.33 -7.82 17.85
CA TRP A 508 -15.46 -6.71 18.25
C TRP A 508 -14.72 -6.02 17.09
N TRP A 509 -14.55 -6.72 15.97
CA TRP A 509 -13.98 -6.16 14.73
C TRP A 509 -15.02 -5.52 13.82
N GLY A 510 -16.32 -5.70 14.10
CA GLY A 510 -17.39 -5.13 13.28
C GLY A 510 -17.42 -3.60 13.34
N PHE A 511 -17.76 -2.96 12.22
CA PHE A 511 -17.81 -1.50 12.08
C PHE A 511 -18.70 -0.83 13.14
N HIS A 512 -19.78 -1.51 13.55
CA HIS A 512 -20.73 -1.05 14.56
C HIS A 512 -20.23 -1.03 16.02
N TYR A 513 -19.13 -1.73 16.34
CA TYR A 513 -18.83 -2.17 17.72
C TYR A 513 -18.72 -1.04 18.75
N ARG A 514 -18.24 0.14 18.32
CA ARG A 514 -18.09 1.33 19.17
C ARG A 514 -19.31 2.26 19.18
N GLU A 515 -20.33 1.94 18.38
CA GLU A 515 -21.52 2.78 18.14
C GLU A 515 -22.79 2.26 18.84
N LEU A 516 -22.66 1.26 19.72
CA LEU A 516 -23.77 0.70 20.46
C LEU A 516 -24.45 1.75 21.36
N LEU A 517 -25.78 1.71 21.47
CA LEU A 517 -26.56 2.66 22.31
C LEU A 517 -26.96 2.11 23.69
N THR A 518 -27.18 0.80 23.82
CA THR A 518 -27.65 0.16 25.06
C THR A 518 -26.51 -0.50 25.83
N GLU A 519 -26.64 -0.61 27.15
CA GLU A 519 -25.69 -1.36 28.00
C GLU A 519 -25.91 -2.89 27.91
N PRO A 520 -24.86 -3.70 28.18
CA PRO A 520 -23.48 -3.29 28.41
C PRO A 520 -22.77 -2.88 27.10
N LYS A 521 -21.88 -1.87 27.19
CA LYS A 521 -20.97 -1.49 26.10
C LYS A 521 -19.50 -1.62 26.52
N PRO A 522 -18.61 -2.09 25.63
CA PRO A 522 -18.93 -2.80 24.39
C PRO A 522 -19.45 -4.22 24.69
N ARG A 523 -20.01 -4.92 23.69
CA ARG A 523 -20.42 -6.33 23.79
C ARG A 523 -20.46 -7.00 22.42
N GLU A 524 -20.38 -8.32 22.41
CA GLU A 524 -20.56 -9.15 21.22
C GLU A 524 -21.85 -9.97 21.33
N VAL A 525 -22.52 -10.20 20.19
CA VAL A 525 -23.80 -10.91 20.14
C VAL A 525 -23.78 -11.94 19.03
N VAL A 526 -24.02 -13.20 19.39
CA VAL A 526 -24.19 -14.30 18.46
C VAL A 526 -25.68 -14.49 18.19
N THR A 527 -26.09 -14.54 16.92
CA THR A 527 -27.46 -14.83 16.49
C THR A 527 -27.46 -16.07 15.62
N ILE A 528 -28.16 -17.12 16.03
CA ILE A 528 -28.28 -18.36 15.28
C ILE A 528 -29.45 -18.27 14.31
N TYR A 529 -29.24 -18.66 13.06
CA TYR A 529 -30.24 -18.69 11.99
C TYR A 529 -30.50 -20.12 11.52
N GLU A 530 -31.75 -20.43 11.21
CA GLU A 530 -32.16 -21.62 10.46
C GLU A 530 -32.35 -21.26 8.98
N ILE A 531 -31.80 -22.08 8.09
CA ILE A 531 -31.89 -21.90 6.63
C ILE A 531 -32.98 -22.81 6.08
N HIS A 532 -33.95 -22.21 5.40
CA HIS A 532 -35.06 -22.90 4.75
C HIS A 532 -34.85 -22.93 3.24
N THR A 533 -34.66 -24.13 2.70
CA THR A 533 -34.58 -24.42 1.26
C THR A 533 -35.76 -25.32 0.91
N ASP A 534 -36.84 -24.73 0.36
CA ASP A 534 -38.05 -25.47 0.01
C ASP A 534 -38.07 -25.69 -1.51
N GLU A 535 -37.87 -26.93 -1.95
CA GLU A 535 -37.81 -27.31 -3.38
C GLU A 535 -39.16 -27.09 -4.11
N ALA A 536 -40.27 -26.90 -3.37
CA ALA A 536 -41.62 -26.75 -3.93
C ALA A 536 -42.01 -25.29 -4.25
N ARG A 537 -41.18 -24.31 -3.90
CA ARG A 537 -41.41 -22.90 -4.23
C ARG A 537 -40.23 -22.39 -5.06
N ASP A 538 -40.43 -22.32 -6.38
CA ASP A 538 -39.59 -21.53 -7.30
C ASP A 538 -39.29 -20.16 -6.62
N ASP A 539 -38.00 -19.91 -6.35
CA ASP A 539 -37.40 -18.67 -5.80
C ASP A 539 -37.49 -18.33 -4.28
N SER A 540 -37.89 -19.22 -3.36
CA SER A 540 -38.11 -18.80 -1.95
C SER A 540 -37.18 -19.38 -0.87
N ALA A 541 -35.87 -19.51 -1.10
CA ALA A 541 -34.94 -19.81 -0.01
C ALA A 541 -34.81 -18.61 0.94
N TYR A 542 -34.97 -18.82 2.25
CA TYR A 542 -34.89 -17.76 3.25
C TYR A 542 -34.29 -18.26 4.58
N ALA A 543 -33.75 -17.35 5.38
CA ALA A 543 -33.30 -17.62 6.74
C ALA A 543 -34.22 -16.97 7.77
N ARG A 544 -34.30 -17.59 8.96
CA ARG A 544 -35.01 -17.05 10.14
C ARG A 544 -34.12 -17.18 11.36
N ALA A 545 -34.11 -16.15 12.20
CA ALA A 545 -33.40 -16.20 13.46
C ALA A 545 -34.09 -17.17 14.43
N VAL A 546 -33.30 -17.99 15.11
CA VAL A 546 -33.75 -18.98 16.10
C VAL A 546 -33.66 -18.38 17.50
N TYR A 547 -32.50 -17.83 17.84
CA TYR A 547 -32.23 -17.11 19.09
C TYR A 547 -30.96 -16.28 18.94
N ASN A 548 -30.71 -15.39 19.88
CA ASN A 548 -29.39 -14.80 20.07
C ASN A 548 -28.92 -14.92 21.52
N TYR A 549 -27.62 -14.78 21.75
CA TYR A 549 -27.03 -14.64 23.07
C TYR A 549 -25.87 -13.65 23.03
N ARG A 550 -25.58 -13.04 24.17
CA ARG A 550 -24.37 -12.21 24.31
C ARG A 550 -23.20 -13.13 24.62
N TRP A 551 -22.06 -12.90 23.97
CA TRP A 551 -20.83 -13.60 24.33
C TRP A 551 -20.50 -13.34 25.80
N THR A 552 -20.21 -14.40 26.54
CA THR A 552 -19.63 -14.36 27.88
C THR A 552 -18.23 -15.00 27.81
N PRO A 553 -17.29 -14.68 28.73
CA PRO A 553 -15.96 -15.24 28.67
C PRO A 553 -15.97 -16.77 28.59
N GLN A 554 -15.47 -17.33 27.50
CA GLN A 554 -15.41 -18.78 27.27
C GLN A 554 -14.04 -19.31 27.64
N ARG A 555 -13.97 -20.48 28.26
CA ARG A 555 -12.69 -21.17 28.51
C ARG A 555 -12.55 -22.31 27.52
N ASP A 556 -11.49 -22.28 26.72
CA ASP A 556 -11.22 -23.35 25.77
C ASP A 556 -10.80 -24.66 26.49
N PRO A 557 -10.79 -25.80 25.79
CA PRO A 557 -10.38 -27.08 26.38
C PRO A 557 -8.94 -27.11 26.92
N PHE A 558 -8.05 -26.24 26.45
CA PHE A 558 -6.68 -26.11 26.99
C PHE A 558 -6.60 -25.19 28.20
N GLY A 559 -7.71 -24.57 28.59
CA GLY A 559 -7.83 -23.71 29.76
C GLY A 559 -7.58 -22.24 29.50
N VAL A 560 -7.38 -21.80 28.24
CA VAL A 560 -7.26 -20.38 27.88
C VAL A 560 -8.63 -19.71 28.00
N LEU A 561 -8.67 -18.51 28.59
CA LEU A 561 -9.90 -17.75 28.73
C LEU A 561 -9.99 -16.72 27.59
N HIS A 562 -11.14 -16.67 26.92
CA HIS A 562 -11.47 -15.80 25.80
C HIS A 562 -12.59 -14.82 26.21
N PRO A 563 -12.26 -13.62 26.75
CA PRO A 563 -13.25 -12.65 27.20
C PRO A 563 -14.10 -12.06 26.06
N ILE A 564 -13.53 -12.07 24.86
CA ILE A 564 -14.14 -11.69 23.58
C ILE A 564 -13.87 -12.82 22.57
N ILE A 565 -14.46 -12.74 21.38
CA ILE A 565 -14.22 -13.70 20.30
C ILE A 565 -12.86 -13.38 19.64
N ASP A 566 -11.76 -13.78 20.28
CA ASP A 566 -10.39 -13.48 19.84
C ASP A 566 -9.62 -14.67 19.28
N TYR A 567 -10.24 -15.85 19.27
CA TYR A 567 -9.69 -17.07 18.68
C TYR A 567 -10.82 -17.91 18.05
N PRO A 568 -10.69 -18.34 16.79
CA PRO A 568 -11.78 -18.98 16.06
C PRO A 568 -12.05 -20.40 16.55
N GLY A 569 -13.31 -20.84 16.49
CA GLY A 569 -13.74 -22.21 16.79
C GLY A 569 -13.55 -22.63 18.25
N VAL A 570 -13.62 -21.69 19.19
CA VAL A 570 -13.72 -21.99 20.63
C VAL A 570 -15.11 -22.57 20.90
N PRO A 571 -15.23 -23.75 21.53
CA PRO A 571 -16.54 -24.32 21.87
C PRO A 571 -17.23 -23.46 22.93
N VAL A 572 -18.46 -23.03 22.65
CA VAL A 572 -19.26 -22.24 23.58
C VAL A 572 -19.91 -23.16 24.62
N ASP A 573 -19.75 -22.83 25.91
CA ASP A 573 -20.52 -23.44 26.98
C ASP A 573 -21.91 -22.78 27.06
N HIS A 574 -22.92 -23.44 26.52
CA HIS A 574 -24.30 -22.93 26.52
C HIS A 574 -24.89 -22.75 27.93
N ALA A 575 -24.31 -23.37 28.97
CA ALA A 575 -24.73 -23.11 30.36
C ALA A 575 -24.24 -21.74 30.87
N SER A 576 -23.25 -21.13 30.21
CA SER A 576 -22.65 -19.84 30.58
C SER A 576 -23.28 -18.63 29.90
N VAL A 577 -24.18 -18.84 28.94
CA VAL A 577 -24.85 -17.79 28.16
C VAL A 577 -26.35 -17.79 28.44
N VAL A 578 -27.03 -16.70 28.08
CA VAL A 578 -28.49 -16.59 28.17
C VAL A 578 -29.04 -16.43 26.78
N GLU A 579 -29.73 -17.47 26.30
CA GLU A 579 -30.42 -17.46 25.02
C GLU A 579 -31.70 -16.63 25.08
N ASN A 580 -31.86 -15.74 24.11
CA ASN A 580 -33.05 -14.94 23.90
C ASN A 580 -33.71 -15.41 22.60
N HIS A 581 -34.84 -16.09 22.75
CA HIS A 581 -35.67 -16.57 21.65
C HIS A 581 -36.63 -15.48 21.16
N ASP A 582 -37.38 -15.75 20.08
CA ASP A 582 -38.31 -14.77 19.46
C ASP A 582 -37.62 -13.49 18.92
N VAL A 583 -36.32 -13.57 18.63
CA VAL A 583 -35.57 -12.48 18.00
C VAL A 583 -35.91 -12.33 16.53
N LEU A 584 -35.89 -11.09 16.03
CA LEU A 584 -36.26 -10.77 14.65
C LEU A 584 -37.59 -11.43 14.22
N LYS A 585 -38.57 -11.50 15.14
CA LYS A 585 -39.85 -12.14 14.90
C LYS A 585 -40.53 -11.55 13.67
N ASN A 586 -40.98 -12.43 12.77
CA ASN A 586 -41.61 -12.09 11.49
C ASN A 586 -40.67 -11.43 10.45
N VAL A 587 -39.35 -11.54 10.62
CA VAL A 587 -38.37 -11.18 9.60
C VAL A 587 -37.91 -12.44 8.87
N THR A 588 -37.95 -12.40 7.54
CA THR A 588 -37.37 -13.42 6.66
C THR A 588 -36.24 -12.80 5.85
N ILE A 589 -35.07 -13.40 5.94
CA ILE A 589 -33.86 -12.90 5.25
C ILE A 589 -33.73 -13.68 3.94
N PRO A 590 -33.67 -13.02 2.77
CA PRO A 590 -33.40 -13.70 1.51
C PRO A 590 -32.06 -14.45 1.58
N VAL A 591 -32.03 -15.70 1.18
CA VAL A 591 -30.79 -16.49 1.10
C VAL A 591 -30.04 -16.10 -0.18
N ARG A 592 -28.73 -15.87 -0.01
CA ARG A 592 -27.79 -15.47 -1.05
C ARG A 592 -26.52 -16.30 -0.81
N PRO A 593 -26.52 -17.60 -1.12
CA PRO A 593 -25.43 -18.48 -0.76
C PRO A 593 -24.19 -18.10 -1.57
N HIS A 594 -23.07 -17.90 -0.89
CA HIS A 594 -21.80 -17.53 -1.51
C HIS A 594 -20.62 -17.97 -0.63
N PHE A 595 -19.42 -17.87 -1.18
CA PHE A 595 -18.17 -18.08 -0.45
C PHE A 595 -17.50 -16.71 -0.23
N GLY A 596 -17.33 -16.32 1.03
CA GLY A 596 -16.55 -15.15 1.41
C GLY A 596 -15.09 -15.31 0.96
N VAL A 597 -14.51 -16.48 1.25
CA VAL A 597 -13.16 -16.84 0.83
C VAL A 597 -13.15 -17.66 -0.46
N ILE A 598 -12.63 -17.05 -1.52
CA ILE A 598 -12.19 -17.72 -2.74
C ILE A 598 -10.88 -17.11 -3.22
N GLY A 599 -9.79 -17.89 -3.21
CA GLY A 599 -8.48 -17.32 -3.50
C GLY A 599 -7.43 -18.33 -3.90
N VAL A 600 -6.46 -17.88 -4.69
CA VAL A 600 -5.23 -18.61 -5.04
C VAL A 600 -4.12 -18.23 -4.07
N ALA A 601 -3.12 -19.10 -3.89
CA ALA A 601 -2.03 -18.77 -2.98
C ALA A 601 -1.22 -17.56 -3.48
N PRO A 602 -0.96 -16.57 -2.62
CA PRO A 602 -0.13 -15.42 -2.97
C PRO A 602 1.35 -15.83 -3.15
N GLN A 603 2.07 -15.07 -3.98
CA GLN A 603 3.51 -15.27 -4.23
C GLN A 603 4.39 -14.91 -3.02
N GLN A 604 3.84 -14.21 -2.04
CA GLN A 604 4.55 -13.77 -0.85
C GLN A 604 4.89 -14.95 0.06
N ASN A 605 6.11 -14.95 0.59
CA ASN A 605 6.62 -15.99 1.49
C ASN A 605 5.90 -15.97 2.85
N GLY A 606 5.83 -17.14 3.49
CA GLY A 606 5.27 -17.29 4.82
C GLY A 606 3.76 -17.58 4.80
N LEU A 607 3.13 -17.32 5.94
CA LEU A 607 1.69 -17.48 6.13
C LEU A 607 1.04 -16.11 5.99
N ILE A 608 0.01 -16.03 5.15
CA ILE A 608 -0.74 -14.82 4.88
C ILE A 608 -2.10 -14.96 5.55
N ASP A 609 -2.45 -14.02 6.44
CA ASP A 609 -3.73 -13.91 7.12
C ASP A 609 -4.90 -14.06 6.13
N SER A 610 -5.88 -14.92 6.46
CA SER A 610 -7.04 -15.17 5.60
C SER A 610 -8.07 -14.05 5.62
N ILE A 611 -7.99 -13.08 6.55
CA ILE A 611 -8.98 -12.01 6.70
C ILE A 611 -8.87 -10.97 5.58
N PRO A 612 -7.73 -10.31 5.30
CA PRO A 612 -7.75 -9.21 4.33
C PRO A 612 -7.80 -9.73 2.88
N PRO A 613 -8.78 -9.33 2.05
CA PRO A 613 -8.73 -9.62 0.61
C PRO A 613 -7.62 -8.85 -0.09
N SER A 614 -7.23 -9.34 -1.27
CA SER A 614 -6.24 -8.67 -2.13
C SER A 614 -6.34 -9.15 -3.58
N ALA A 615 -5.32 -8.84 -4.38
CA ALA A 615 -5.22 -9.24 -5.78
C ALA A 615 -5.40 -10.75 -6.04
N PHE A 616 -5.04 -11.60 -5.07
CA PHE A 616 -5.16 -13.07 -5.17
C PHE A 616 -6.57 -13.61 -4.89
N GLY A 617 -7.55 -12.73 -4.63
CA GLY A 617 -8.85 -13.10 -4.08
C GLY A 617 -8.79 -13.05 -2.55
N GLY A 618 -9.13 -14.16 -1.91
CA GLY A 618 -9.22 -14.26 -0.45
C GLY A 618 -10.62 -13.93 0.02
N ASN A 619 -10.75 -13.21 1.14
CA ASN A 619 -12.01 -12.86 1.79
C ASN A 619 -12.74 -11.71 1.08
N LEU A 620 -13.38 -12.00 -0.04
CA LEU A 620 -14.03 -10.97 -0.86
C LEU A 620 -15.30 -10.42 -0.21
N ASP A 621 -16.05 -11.28 0.48
CA ASP A 621 -17.35 -11.01 1.09
C ASP A 621 -18.28 -10.25 0.16
N ASN A 622 -18.33 -10.72 -1.08
CA ASN A 622 -19.30 -10.26 -2.05
C ASN A 622 -20.35 -11.34 -2.24
N TRP A 623 -21.58 -11.04 -1.80
CA TRP A 623 -22.69 -12.00 -1.88
C TRP A 623 -23.02 -12.47 -3.30
N ARG A 624 -22.50 -11.78 -4.32
CA ARG A 624 -22.62 -12.14 -5.74
C ARG A 624 -21.69 -13.27 -6.18
N VAL A 625 -20.74 -13.69 -5.33
CA VAL A 625 -19.85 -14.86 -5.54
C VAL A 625 -20.62 -16.15 -5.22
N GLY A 626 -21.75 -16.33 -5.88
CA GLY A 626 -22.70 -17.42 -5.70
C GLY A 626 -22.93 -18.23 -6.97
N PRO A 627 -23.97 -19.09 -7.01
CA PRO A 627 -24.29 -19.92 -8.17
C PRO A 627 -24.44 -19.11 -9.46
N GLY A 628 -23.85 -19.59 -10.56
CA GLY A 628 -23.85 -18.95 -11.87
C GLY A 628 -22.78 -17.87 -12.07
N ALA A 629 -22.03 -17.49 -11.02
CA ALA A 629 -20.91 -16.58 -11.13
C ALA A 629 -19.61 -17.30 -11.53
N SER A 630 -18.75 -16.60 -12.25
CA SER A 630 -17.37 -17.01 -12.53
C SER A 630 -16.41 -16.04 -11.87
N VAL A 631 -15.45 -16.55 -11.10
CA VAL A 631 -14.41 -15.75 -10.45
C VAL A 631 -13.10 -15.94 -11.19
N PHE A 632 -12.53 -14.87 -11.71
CA PHE A 632 -11.23 -14.87 -12.38
C PHE A 632 -10.16 -14.41 -11.39
N LEU A 633 -9.17 -15.26 -11.16
CA LEU A 633 -8.10 -15.05 -10.18
C LEU A 633 -6.74 -15.04 -10.89
N PRO A 634 -5.91 -13.99 -10.72
CA PRO A 634 -4.57 -13.96 -11.30
C PRO A 634 -3.66 -14.97 -10.59
N VAL A 635 -3.07 -15.89 -11.35
CA VAL A 635 -2.18 -16.93 -10.80
C VAL A 635 -0.84 -16.30 -10.43
N GLY A 636 -0.51 -16.33 -9.14
CA GLY A 636 0.77 -15.83 -8.61
C GLY A 636 1.86 -16.88 -8.43
N VAL A 637 1.49 -18.17 -8.33
CA VAL A 637 2.40 -19.29 -8.06
C VAL A 637 2.06 -20.51 -8.92
N ALA A 638 3.04 -21.40 -9.10
CA ALA A 638 2.82 -22.63 -9.85
C ALA A 638 1.70 -23.48 -9.22
N GLY A 639 0.83 -24.02 -10.07
CA GLY A 639 -0.34 -24.79 -9.64
C GLY A 639 -1.52 -23.95 -9.12
N ALA A 640 -1.40 -22.62 -9.03
CA ALA A 640 -2.36 -21.67 -8.46
C ALA A 640 -2.68 -21.86 -6.96
N LEU A 641 -2.87 -23.10 -6.50
CA LEU A 641 -3.16 -23.45 -5.11
C LEU A 641 -4.45 -22.78 -4.61
N LEU A 642 -5.56 -23.06 -5.29
CA LEU A 642 -6.90 -22.54 -4.96
C LEU A 642 -7.38 -23.08 -3.62
N SER A 643 -7.86 -22.20 -2.73
CA SER A 643 -8.62 -22.60 -1.53
C SER A 643 -9.95 -21.87 -1.49
N ILE A 644 -10.98 -22.56 -0.97
CA ILE A 644 -12.34 -22.06 -0.85
C ILE A 644 -12.80 -22.25 0.60
N GLY A 645 -13.40 -21.23 1.19
CA GLY A 645 -13.76 -21.22 2.60
C GLY A 645 -14.83 -20.19 2.90
N ASP A 646 -14.99 -19.91 4.18
CA ASP A 646 -15.88 -18.86 4.70
C ASP A 646 -17.28 -18.84 4.06
N PRO A 647 -18.04 -19.93 4.19
CA PRO A 647 -19.30 -20.08 3.49
C PRO A 647 -20.43 -19.29 4.17
N HIS A 648 -21.18 -18.53 3.37
CA HIS A 648 -22.23 -17.62 3.84
C HIS A 648 -23.59 -17.97 3.25
N ALA A 649 -24.60 -18.17 4.10
CA ALA A 649 -25.98 -18.35 3.63
C ALA A 649 -26.60 -17.05 3.10
N SER A 650 -26.22 -15.90 3.67
CA SER A 650 -26.61 -14.58 3.18
C SER A 650 -25.78 -13.47 3.82
N GLN A 651 -25.63 -12.38 3.09
CA GLN A 651 -24.92 -11.17 3.54
C GLN A 651 -25.55 -9.93 2.89
N GLY A 652 -25.39 -8.78 3.55
CA GLY A 652 -25.64 -7.46 2.97
C GLY A 652 -24.35 -6.83 2.46
N ASP A 653 -24.47 -5.97 1.45
CA ASP A 653 -23.39 -5.08 1.01
C ASP A 653 -22.96 -4.20 2.21
N SER A 654 -21.73 -4.45 2.72
CA SER A 654 -20.99 -3.86 3.86
C SER A 654 -20.58 -4.85 4.96
N GLU A 655 -21.29 -5.97 5.12
CA GLU A 655 -21.04 -6.93 6.23
C GLU A 655 -20.90 -6.28 7.61
N LEU A 656 -21.80 -5.33 7.90
CA LEU A 656 -21.58 -4.27 8.91
C LEU A 656 -21.14 -4.75 10.30
N CYS A 657 -21.69 -5.88 10.76
CA CYS A 657 -21.50 -6.36 12.12
C CYS A 657 -20.21 -7.17 12.32
N GLY A 658 -19.45 -7.43 11.25
CA GLY A 658 -18.22 -8.21 11.27
C GLY A 658 -18.33 -9.58 10.59
N THR A 659 -19.56 -10.08 10.39
CA THR A 659 -19.80 -11.40 9.79
C THR A 659 -21.11 -11.40 9.00
N ALA A 660 -21.25 -12.37 8.10
CA ALA A 660 -22.47 -12.72 7.40
C ALA A 660 -23.37 -13.67 8.23
N ILE A 661 -24.34 -14.33 7.60
CA ILE A 661 -24.90 -15.58 8.14
C ILE A 661 -23.93 -16.72 7.76
N GLU A 662 -22.95 -16.89 8.62
CA GLU A 662 -21.91 -17.90 8.66
C GLU A 662 -22.49 -19.31 8.66
N CYS A 663 -22.47 -20.01 7.53
CA CYS A 663 -23.19 -21.26 7.36
C CYS A 663 -22.40 -22.20 6.46
N SER A 664 -22.06 -23.40 6.95
CA SER A 664 -21.36 -24.41 6.15
C SER A 664 -22.10 -24.70 4.84
N LEU A 665 -21.39 -24.64 3.70
CA LEU A 665 -21.94 -24.89 2.36
C LEU A 665 -21.18 -26.02 1.67
N THR A 666 -21.75 -26.53 0.58
CA THR A 666 -21.07 -27.39 -0.39
C THR A 666 -21.30 -26.80 -1.76
N GLY A 667 -20.22 -26.52 -2.49
CA GLY A 667 -20.28 -25.92 -3.82
C GLY A 667 -19.76 -26.86 -4.90
N ASP A 668 -20.37 -26.77 -6.07
CA ASP A 668 -19.89 -27.44 -7.29
C ASP A 668 -19.20 -26.42 -8.19
N PHE A 669 -17.98 -26.73 -8.61
CA PHE A 669 -17.12 -25.81 -9.36
C PHE A 669 -16.61 -26.45 -10.65
N GLU A 670 -16.47 -25.65 -11.71
CA GLU A 670 -15.65 -25.98 -12.88
C GLU A 670 -14.39 -25.09 -12.84
N LEU A 671 -13.21 -25.70 -12.97
CA LEU A 671 -11.92 -24.99 -12.87
C LEU A 671 -11.24 -24.91 -14.22
N ILE A 672 -11.09 -23.69 -14.77
CA ILE A 672 -10.57 -23.46 -16.12
C ILE A 672 -9.31 -22.59 -16.04
N LEU A 673 -8.21 -23.12 -16.54
CA LEU A 673 -6.95 -22.40 -16.66
C LEU A 673 -6.86 -21.68 -18.00
N HIS A 674 -6.71 -20.36 -17.95
CA HIS A 674 -6.43 -19.51 -19.09
C HIS A 674 -4.95 -19.17 -19.14
N LYS A 675 -4.26 -19.64 -20.19
CA LYS A 675 -2.82 -19.42 -20.30
C LYS A 675 -2.53 -17.99 -20.68
N LYS A 676 -1.49 -17.42 -20.07
CA LYS A 676 -1.00 -16.05 -20.28
C LYS A 676 -0.95 -15.59 -21.76
N HIS A 677 -0.52 -16.48 -22.66
CA HIS A 677 -0.35 -16.16 -24.08
C HIS A 677 -1.67 -16.18 -24.89
N THR A 678 -2.77 -16.65 -24.30
CA THR A 678 -4.11 -16.68 -24.92
C THR A 678 -5.02 -15.56 -24.41
N LEU A 679 -4.53 -14.71 -23.50
CA LEU A 679 -5.34 -13.71 -22.81
C LEU A 679 -5.66 -12.46 -23.63
N ALA A 680 -4.90 -12.16 -24.69
CA ALA A 680 -4.90 -10.83 -25.32
C ALA A 680 -6.28 -10.30 -25.78
N SER A 681 -7.23 -11.19 -26.09
CA SER A 681 -8.59 -10.83 -26.52
C SER A 681 -9.65 -11.03 -25.44
N GLN A 682 -9.27 -11.40 -24.22
CA GLN A 682 -10.21 -11.69 -23.14
C GLN A 682 -10.50 -10.43 -22.32
N SER A 683 -11.70 -10.34 -21.74
CA SER A 683 -12.09 -9.22 -20.89
C SER A 683 -11.24 -9.06 -19.62
N PHE A 684 -10.53 -10.12 -19.26
CA PHE A 684 -9.61 -10.23 -18.12
C PHE A 684 -8.14 -10.32 -18.57
N ALA A 685 -7.79 -9.78 -19.74
CA ALA A 685 -6.43 -9.85 -20.27
C ALA A 685 -5.36 -9.22 -19.37
N ASP A 686 -5.74 -8.13 -18.69
CA ASP A 686 -4.90 -7.28 -17.82
C ASP A 686 -5.36 -7.37 -16.35
N LEU A 687 -5.66 -8.59 -15.91
CA LEU A 687 -6.21 -8.84 -14.59
C LEU A 687 -5.12 -8.80 -13.50
N THR A 688 -5.24 -7.85 -12.59
CA THR A 688 -4.39 -7.74 -11.37
C THR A 688 -5.21 -7.74 -10.09
N TYR A 689 -6.47 -8.16 -10.18
CA TYR A 689 -7.45 -8.15 -9.10
C TYR A 689 -8.50 -9.24 -9.36
N PRO A 690 -9.28 -9.67 -8.36
CA PRO A 690 -10.38 -10.61 -8.59
C PRO A 690 -11.50 -9.94 -9.42
N LEU A 691 -11.82 -10.52 -10.57
CA LEU A 691 -12.98 -10.13 -11.40
C LEU A 691 -14.07 -11.18 -11.24
N VAL A 692 -15.30 -10.75 -11.04
CA VAL A 692 -16.48 -11.62 -11.05
C VAL A 692 -17.30 -11.33 -12.29
N GLU A 693 -17.75 -12.37 -12.97
CA GLU A 693 -18.65 -12.28 -14.12
C GLU A 693 -19.88 -13.13 -13.87
N THR A 694 -21.06 -12.56 -14.11
CA THR A 694 -22.33 -13.28 -14.13
C THR A 694 -22.84 -13.36 -15.57
N ALA A 695 -24.06 -13.89 -15.77
CA ALA A 695 -24.70 -13.84 -17.08
C ALA A 695 -24.81 -12.39 -17.61
N ASP A 696 -25.14 -11.44 -16.73
CA ASP A 696 -25.58 -10.10 -17.11
C ASP A 696 -24.66 -8.97 -16.63
N GLU A 697 -23.64 -9.26 -15.82
CA GLU A 697 -22.81 -8.23 -15.19
C GLU A 697 -21.32 -8.62 -15.12
N TRP A 698 -20.44 -7.60 -15.13
CA TRP A 698 -19.08 -7.68 -14.61
C TRP A 698 -19.03 -6.94 -13.27
N VAL A 699 -18.42 -7.55 -12.27
CA VAL A 699 -18.26 -7.00 -10.93
C VAL A 699 -16.79 -6.93 -10.59
N LEU A 700 -16.27 -5.70 -10.49
CA LEU A 700 -14.86 -5.41 -10.23
C LEU A 700 -14.68 -5.04 -8.76
N HIS A 701 -13.61 -5.53 -8.12
CA HIS A 701 -13.35 -5.28 -6.70
C HIS A 701 -12.21 -4.29 -6.51
N GLY A 702 -12.52 -3.13 -5.94
CA GLY A 702 -11.55 -2.20 -5.38
C GLY A 702 -11.36 -2.42 -3.88
N PHE A 703 -10.14 -2.24 -3.39
CA PHE A 703 -9.81 -2.36 -1.97
C PHE A 703 -9.09 -1.11 -1.46
N SER A 704 -9.08 -0.88 -0.14
CA SER A 704 -8.30 0.21 0.45
C SER A 704 -6.86 0.23 -0.08
N HIS A 705 -6.26 -0.95 -0.20
CA HIS A 705 -4.96 -1.17 -0.81
C HIS A 705 -5.06 -2.24 -1.91
N PRO A 706 -4.89 -1.90 -3.20
CA PRO A 706 -4.99 -2.85 -4.31
C PRO A 706 -4.11 -4.11 -4.13
N ASP A 707 -2.91 -3.95 -3.57
CA ASP A 707 -2.06 -5.07 -3.14
C ASP A 707 -1.36 -4.70 -1.82
N TYR A 708 -2.08 -4.87 -0.71
CA TYR A 708 -1.58 -4.47 0.62
C TYR A 708 -0.27 -5.18 1.01
N LEU A 709 -0.07 -6.43 0.54
CA LEU A 709 1.15 -7.20 0.77
C LEU A 709 2.34 -6.56 0.05
N ALA A 710 2.12 -6.07 -1.17
CA ALA A 710 3.10 -5.33 -1.93
C ALA A 710 3.40 -3.94 -1.33
N GLU A 711 2.37 -3.23 -0.91
CA GLU A 711 2.44 -1.83 -0.47
C GLU A 711 3.09 -1.67 0.91
N PHE A 712 2.84 -2.61 1.81
CA PHE A 712 3.31 -2.56 3.19
C PHE A 712 4.41 -3.57 3.51
N GLY A 713 4.64 -4.56 2.64
CA GLY A 713 5.74 -5.50 2.78
C GLY A 713 5.70 -6.30 4.08
N THR A 714 6.79 -6.32 4.85
CA THR A 714 6.91 -7.16 6.06
C THR A 714 5.91 -6.80 7.17
N SER A 715 5.41 -5.56 7.22
CA SER A 715 4.39 -5.12 8.18
C SER A 715 2.97 -5.16 7.63
N ALA A 716 2.75 -5.71 6.43
CA ALA A 716 1.46 -5.66 5.74
C ALA A 716 0.30 -6.23 6.55
N GLN A 717 0.50 -7.38 7.18
CA GLN A 717 -0.55 -8.09 7.92
C GLN A 717 -0.90 -7.41 9.26
N SER A 718 -0.19 -6.35 9.67
CA SER A 718 -0.54 -5.50 10.81
C SER A 718 -1.00 -4.09 10.40
N GLU A 719 -0.39 -3.53 9.35
CA GLU A 719 -0.68 -2.17 8.88
C GLU A 719 -2.03 -2.07 8.18
N VAL A 720 -2.45 -3.13 7.49
CA VAL A 720 -3.70 -3.16 6.72
C VAL A 720 -4.92 -2.83 7.59
N TYR A 721 -4.96 -3.34 8.83
CA TYR A 721 -6.02 -3.07 9.80
C TYR A 721 -6.05 -1.64 10.36
N GLN A 722 -4.94 -0.91 10.24
CA GLN A 722 -4.82 0.47 10.73
C GLN A 722 -5.14 1.50 9.65
N LYS A 723 -5.17 1.06 8.37
CA LYS A 723 -5.25 1.92 7.19
C LYS A 723 -6.50 1.67 6.33
N SER A 724 -7.44 0.89 6.85
CA SER A 724 -8.75 0.64 6.22
C SER A 724 -9.48 1.94 5.91
N THR A 725 -9.98 2.08 4.67
CA THR A 725 -10.79 3.23 4.27
C THR A 725 -11.60 2.97 2.99
N LEU A 726 -12.85 3.44 3.00
CA LEU A 726 -13.74 3.41 1.84
C LEU A 726 -13.29 4.39 0.74
N ASP A 727 -12.63 5.50 1.11
CA ASP A 727 -12.21 6.51 0.13
C ASP A 727 -11.12 5.96 -0.80
N GLN A 728 -10.18 5.17 -0.26
CA GLN A 728 -9.15 4.51 -1.07
C GLN A 728 -9.74 3.32 -1.83
N ALA A 729 -10.65 2.55 -1.21
CA ALA A 729 -11.34 1.46 -1.90
C ALA A 729 -12.16 1.94 -3.10
N MET A 730 -12.89 3.05 -2.95
CA MET A 730 -13.61 3.71 -4.03
C MET A 730 -12.66 4.21 -5.13
N ARG A 731 -11.50 4.78 -4.75
CA ARG A 731 -10.49 5.20 -5.71
C ARG A 731 -9.92 4.02 -6.50
N ASP A 732 -9.63 2.91 -5.85
CA ASP A 732 -9.15 1.70 -6.50
C ASP A 732 -10.22 1.10 -7.42
N ALA A 733 -11.48 1.02 -6.98
CA ALA A 733 -12.60 0.59 -7.79
C ALA A 733 -12.76 1.47 -9.05
N PHE A 734 -12.64 2.80 -8.91
CA PHE A 734 -12.60 3.73 -10.03
C PHE A 734 -11.44 3.42 -10.99
N ILE A 735 -10.21 3.28 -10.49
CA ILE A 735 -9.03 3.01 -11.31
C ILE A 735 -9.21 1.70 -12.11
N LYS A 736 -9.67 0.64 -11.45
CA LYS A 736 -9.91 -0.68 -12.07
C LYS A 736 -11.02 -0.62 -13.12
N THR A 737 -12.12 0.07 -12.82
CA THR A 737 -13.24 0.27 -13.74
C THR A 737 -12.83 1.07 -14.96
N ARG A 738 -12.13 2.19 -14.76
CA ARG A 738 -11.57 3.00 -15.86
C ARG A 738 -10.66 2.15 -16.73
N ARG A 739 -9.71 1.45 -16.11
CA ARG A 739 -8.75 0.60 -16.84
C ARG A 739 -9.47 -0.47 -17.64
N PHE A 740 -10.44 -1.17 -17.05
CA PHE A 740 -11.25 -2.19 -17.71
C PHE A 740 -12.02 -1.63 -18.91
N LEU A 741 -12.72 -0.50 -18.76
CA LEU A 741 -13.46 0.10 -19.85
C LEU A 741 -12.54 0.55 -21.00
N MET A 742 -11.36 1.09 -20.68
CA MET A 742 -10.40 1.50 -21.70
C MET A 742 -9.74 0.31 -22.41
N SER A 743 -9.23 -0.66 -21.65
CA SER A 743 -8.47 -1.78 -22.22
C SER A 743 -9.35 -2.84 -22.87
N THR A 744 -10.54 -3.11 -22.32
CA THR A 744 -11.42 -4.18 -22.78
C THR A 744 -12.51 -3.68 -23.71
N LYS A 745 -13.02 -2.46 -23.50
CA LYS A 745 -14.13 -1.89 -24.31
C LYS A 745 -13.67 -0.79 -25.26
N GLY A 746 -12.38 -0.48 -25.29
CA GLY A 746 -11.78 0.47 -26.23
C GLY A 746 -12.23 1.92 -26.04
N LEU A 747 -12.81 2.26 -24.88
CA LEU A 747 -13.23 3.62 -24.57
C LEU A 747 -12.02 4.52 -24.30
N THR A 748 -12.12 5.79 -24.66
CA THR A 748 -11.19 6.81 -24.16
C THR A 748 -11.38 7.03 -22.65
N GLU A 749 -10.41 7.67 -21.98
CA GLU A 749 -10.55 7.98 -20.55
C GLU A 749 -11.77 8.86 -20.26
N ASP A 750 -12.03 9.87 -21.08
CA ASP A 750 -13.18 10.77 -20.93
C ASP A 750 -14.52 10.04 -21.11
N GLU A 751 -14.62 9.14 -22.09
CA GLU A 751 -15.81 8.29 -22.30
C GLU A 751 -16.00 7.32 -21.14
N ALA A 752 -14.94 6.67 -20.68
CA ALA A 752 -15.00 5.74 -19.55
C ALA A 752 -15.48 6.45 -18.28
N ILE A 753 -14.96 7.65 -17.99
CA ILE A 753 -15.38 8.49 -16.85
C ILE A 753 -16.85 8.87 -16.98
N SER A 754 -17.28 9.31 -18.18
CA SER A 754 -18.67 9.67 -18.41
C SER A 754 -19.60 8.48 -18.21
N LEU A 755 -19.30 7.33 -18.82
CA LEU A 755 -20.11 6.11 -18.73
C LEU A 755 -20.22 5.62 -17.29
N MET A 756 -19.10 5.50 -16.57
CA MET A 756 -19.12 4.98 -15.21
C MET A 756 -19.83 5.91 -14.23
N SER A 757 -19.92 7.21 -14.53
CA SER A 757 -20.64 8.17 -13.69
C SER A 757 -22.16 8.08 -13.83
N VAL A 758 -22.68 7.50 -14.92
CA VAL A 758 -24.13 7.51 -15.24
C VAL A 758 -24.75 6.12 -15.34
N ALA A 759 -23.94 5.06 -15.48
CA ALA A 759 -24.43 3.71 -15.74
C ALA A 759 -23.66 2.57 -15.04
N VAL A 760 -22.65 2.90 -14.22
CA VAL A 760 -21.95 1.91 -13.37
C VAL A 760 -22.28 2.19 -11.92
N ASP A 761 -22.72 1.16 -11.20
CA ASP A 761 -23.08 1.26 -9.79
C ASP A 761 -21.87 0.87 -8.92
N PHE A 762 -21.48 1.75 -7.99
CA PHE A 762 -20.45 1.46 -7.00
C PHE A 762 -21.11 1.18 -5.64
N GLY A 763 -20.82 0.01 -5.06
CA GLY A 763 -21.38 -0.44 -3.79
C GLY A 763 -20.28 -0.81 -2.80
N VAL A 764 -20.57 -0.69 -1.51
CA VAL A 764 -19.66 -1.17 -0.45
C VAL A 764 -19.75 -2.69 -0.39
N THR A 765 -18.62 -3.37 -0.47
CA THR A 765 -18.55 -4.84 -0.37
C THR A 765 -18.55 -5.26 1.09
N GLN A 766 -17.51 -4.85 1.81
CA GLN A 766 -17.34 -5.02 3.26
C GLN A 766 -16.53 -3.88 3.88
N VAL A 767 -16.66 -3.70 5.19
CA VAL A 767 -15.88 -2.73 6.00
C VAL A 767 -15.32 -3.36 7.29
N VAL A 768 -14.94 -4.63 7.24
CA VAL A 768 -14.62 -5.40 8.46
C VAL A 768 -13.31 -6.20 8.37
N ASP A 769 -12.69 -6.30 7.19
CA ASP A 769 -11.56 -7.22 6.96
C ASP A 769 -10.16 -6.57 6.97
N GLY A 770 -10.04 -5.38 7.56
CA GLY A 770 -8.82 -4.58 7.41
C GLY A 770 -8.68 -3.97 6.01
N ASN A 771 -8.61 -4.76 4.94
CA ASN A 771 -8.60 -4.22 3.57
C ASN A 771 -10.03 -4.06 3.04
N TRP A 772 -10.69 -2.94 3.36
CA TRP A 772 -12.11 -2.73 3.02
C TRP A 772 -12.36 -2.70 1.52
N GLY A 773 -13.55 -3.15 1.11
CA GLY A 773 -13.90 -3.37 -0.29
C GLY A 773 -15.00 -2.46 -0.82
N VAL A 774 -14.87 -2.00 -2.06
CA VAL A 774 -15.92 -1.37 -2.88
C VAL A 774 -15.97 -2.11 -4.21
N HIS A 775 -17.16 -2.51 -4.66
CA HIS A 775 -17.35 -3.15 -5.94
C HIS A 775 -17.99 -2.21 -6.97
N ALA A 776 -17.62 -2.36 -8.23
CA ALA A 776 -18.24 -1.67 -9.37
C ALA A 776 -19.00 -2.68 -10.24
N ILE A 777 -20.27 -2.41 -10.53
CA ILE A 777 -21.15 -3.27 -11.31
C ILE A 777 -21.37 -2.66 -12.69
N ILE A 778 -20.93 -3.37 -13.72
CA ILE A 778 -21.08 -2.98 -15.12
C ILE A 778 -22.02 -3.98 -15.79
N ARG A 779 -23.20 -3.54 -16.25
CA ARG A 779 -24.14 -4.41 -16.96
C ARG A 779 -23.68 -4.69 -18.39
N LYS A 780 -23.76 -5.95 -18.83
CA LYS A 780 -23.37 -6.35 -20.20
C LYS A 780 -24.22 -5.69 -21.28
N ALA A 781 -25.51 -5.50 -20.99
CA ALA A 781 -26.46 -4.86 -21.90
C ALA A 781 -26.15 -3.38 -22.23
N LEU A 782 -25.19 -2.73 -21.55
CA LEU A 782 -24.73 -1.38 -21.91
C LEU A 782 -23.94 -1.37 -23.24
N PHE A 783 -23.39 -2.52 -23.65
CA PHE A 783 -22.61 -2.66 -24.88
C PHE A 783 -23.46 -3.41 -25.91
N THR A 784 -23.67 -2.80 -27.08
CA THR A 784 -24.62 -3.29 -28.10
C THR A 784 -24.00 -4.18 -29.18
N ASP A 785 -22.69 -4.42 -29.08
CA ASP A 785 -21.90 -5.09 -30.11
C ASP A 785 -21.77 -6.59 -29.88
#